data_AF-A0A6L9QRI4-F1
#
_entry.id   AF-A0A6L9QRI4-F1
#
_cell.length_a   1.000
_cell.length_b   1.000
_cell.length_c   1.000
_cell.angle_alpha   90.00
_cell.angle_beta   90.00
_cell.angle_gamma   90.00
#
_symmetry.space_group_name_H-M   'P 1'
#
loop_
_entity.id
_entity.type
_entity.pdbx_description
1 polymer ?
#
loop_
_entity_poly.entity_id
_entity_poly.type
_entity_poly.pdbx_seq_one_letter_code
_entity_poly.pdbx_strand_id
1 'polypeptide(L)'
;MSTPIAVIGMSARVPGGPGLEEFWSLLCRGGEAIRPAPEGRASGPGGFLDEVDGFDAAFFGVPRAEAAELDPQQRLMLELAWEALEDARVLPASLRGGRTGVFVGAMADDYGLLQARDAAAEASPFTLTGTRRGFISGRVSHVFGLRGPSVTVDTAQSSSLVAVYQAAQSLRDGDCELAVAGGVQVNLAEESHEALRELGALSPDGRCRPLDAGANGFVRGEGGGAVVLKPLDAALRDGDRVHCVILGGAVNNDGATPGLTAPSRDAQEEVLRLACERSGVDPGAVQYVELHGTGTRRGDPVEAAALGRVLGAARPPGDPLLVGSVKPNIGHLEGAAGIAGLIKTAAGMARGRLPATPNFAEPNPEIDLAGLNLRVCDRPGDWPDGDRVAGVSAFGLGGSNCHLVLAGPPSEDSRAAPDTAAGPVPWVVSGRSERALRAQAGRLADLAATRPDERDVGFSLAVSRTAFEHGAVVTGDHLEGLRELAAGRDAPGVDRVRRRDGRTALLFPGQGVQHPGMGCRLYETYPAFARALDEVGAALEPAIGAPVIDVLRGGRLDGQELLQPAVFAVETALFRLLESWGVQPDAVAGHSLGEITAAHVAGALPLGDAAEFVAARGRLFERLPSGAAVAVEAGEDDARA
;
A
#
# COMPACT_ATOMS: atom_id res chain seq x y z
N MET A 1 23.16 12.27 -16.55
CA MET A 1 22.78 11.77 -15.22
C MET A 1 21.74 10.69 -15.42
N SER A 2 21.76 9.62 -14.63
CA SER A 2 20.77 8.54 -14.71
C SER A 2 19.38 9.03 -14.28
N THR A 3 18.30 8.53 -14.86
CA THR A 3 16.93 8.88 -14.44
C THR A 3 16.72 8.43 -12.99
N PRO A 4 16.38 9.35 -12.06
CA PRO A 4 16.09 9.00 -10.67
C PRO A 4 14.81 8.17 -10.56
N ILE A 5 14.82 7.18 -9.66
CA ILE A 5 13.69 6.26 -9.46
C ILE A 5 13.09 6.49 -8.08
N ALA A 6 11.81 6.86 -8.01
CA ALA A 6 11.08 7.02 -6.76
C ALA A 6 10.70 5.66 -6.17
N VAL A 7 10.84 5.53 -4.85
CA VAL A 7 10.18 4.50 -4.05
C VAL A 7 8.84 5.07 -3.61
N ILE A 8 7.75 4.62 -4.23
CA ILE A 8 6.40 5.18 -4.00
C ILE A 8 5.54 4.36 -3.03
N GLY A 9 5.93 3.12 -2.77
CA GLY A 9 5.28 2.28 -1.76
C GLY A 9 6.23 1.25 -1.18
N MET A 10 5.97 0.81 0.05
CA MET A 10 6.79 -0.15 0.78
C MET A 10 5.92 -1.10 1.63
N SER A 11 6.38 -2.34 1.79
CA SER A 11 5.84 -3.30 2.76
C SER A 11 6.95 -4.13 3.38
N ALA A 12 6.73 -4.59 4.61
CA ALA A 12 7.69 -5.42 5.33
C ALA A 12 6.95 -6.42 6.22
N ARG A 13 7.45 -7.66 6.24
CA ARG A 13 7.06 -8.72 7.16
C ARG A 13 8.34 -9.26 7.77
N VAL A 14 8.60 -8.89 9.02
CA VAL A 14 9.86 -9.17 9.71
C VAL A 14 9.57 -9.67 11.13
N PRO A 15 10.55 -10.29 11.81
CA PRO A 15 10.42 -10.70 13.19
C PRO A 15 10.07 -9.51 14.10
N GLY A 16 9.20 -9.73 15.09
CA GLY A 16 8.83 -8.71 16.07
C GLY A 16 7.61 -7.86 15.70
N GLY A 17 6.97 -8.10 14.55
CA GLY A 17 5.62 -7.59 14.32
C GLY A 17 5.14 -7.61 12.87
N PRO A 18 3.81 -7.56 12.68
CA PRO A 18 3.19 -7.68 11.37
C PRO A 18 3.09 -6.32 10.65
N GLY A 19 4.17 -5.81 10.05
CA GLY A 19 4.05 -4.70 9.09
C GLY A 19 5.16 -3.65 9.17
N LEU A 20 4.99 -2.60 8.37
CA LEU A 20 5.96 -1.49 8.26
C LEU A 20 6.01 -0.63 9.52
N GLU A 21 4.87 -0.32 10.14
CA GLU A 21 4.81 0.53 11.35
C GLU A 21 5.33 -0.22 12.58
N GLU A 22 5.03 -1.51 12.71
CA GLU A 22 5.57 -2.36 13.77
C GLU A 22 7.08 -2.51 13.62
N PHE A 23 7.56 -2.73 12.40
CA PHE A 23 8.99 -2.76 12.11
C PHE A 23 9.66 -1.42 12.48
N TRP A 24 9.08 -0.30 12.06
CA TRP A 24 9.61 1.02 12.41
C TRP A 24 9.61 1.27 13.93
N SER A 25 8.57 0.85 14.63
CA SER A 25 8.45 0.95 16.08
C SER A 25 9.46 0.08 16.83
N LEU A 26 9.76 -1.13 16.32
CA LEU A 26 10.84 -1.98 16.82
C LEU A 26 12.19 -1.27 16.70
N LEU A 27 12.49 -0.71 15.52
CA LEU A 27 13.73 0.01 15.25
C LEU A 27 13.89 1.26 16.14
N CYS A 28 12.85 2.08 16.27
CA CYS A 28 12.89 3.30 17.09
C CYS A 28 13.18 3.03 18.56
N ARG A 29 12.73 1.89 19.08
CA ARG A 29 12.97 1.47 20.47
C ARG A 29 14.30 0.72 20.65
N GLY A 30 15.05 0.50 19.56
CA GLY A 30 16.28 -0.30 19.59
C GLY A 30 16.05 -1.77 19.95
N GLY A 31 14.85 -2.31 19.65
CA GLY A 31 14.47 -3.65 20.05
C GLY A 31 15.15 -4.75 19.23
N GLU A 32 15.35 -5.91 19.87
CA GLU A 32 15.82 -7.15 19.27
C GLU A 32 14.67 -8.15 19.20
N ALA A 33 14.41 -8.71 18.01
CA ALA A 33 13.39 -9.73 17.76
C ALA A 33 14.00 -11.14 17.60
N ILE A 34 15.22 -11.34 18.12
CA ILE A 34 15.89 -12.64 18.15
C ILE A 34 15.29 -13.49 19.28
N ARG A 35 14.88 -14.70 18.94
CA ARG A 35 14.24 -15.65 19.87
C ARG A 35 14.68 -17.09 19.56
N PRO A 36 14.45 -18.05 20.47
CA PRO A 36 14.57 -19.47 20.15
C PRO A 36 13.70 -19.85 18.95
N ALA A 37 14.14 -20.83 18.16
CA ALA A 37 13.36 -21.36 17.06
C ALA A 37 11.98 -21.88 17.52
N PRO A 38 10.92 -21.61 16.74
CA PRO A 38 9.62 -22.26 16.96
C PRO A 38 9.72 -23.79 16.86
N GLU A 39 8.80 -24.49 17.51
CA GLU A 39 8.74 -25.96 17.44
C GLU A 39 8.64 -26.44 15.99
N GLY A 40 9.44 -27.45 15.62
CA GLY A 40 9.48 -28.01 14.27
C GLY A 40 10.25 -27.18 13.23
N ARG A 41 10.97 -26.13 13.64
CA ARG A 41 11.81 -25.28 12.78
C ARG A 41 13.30 -25.50 13.05
N ALA A 42 14.14 -24.98 12.16
CA ALA A 42 15.60 -25.09 12.24
C ALA A 42 16.15 -24.66 13.63
N SER A 43 17.08 -25.43 14.18
CA SER A 43 17.60 -25.26 15.55
C SER A 43 18.36 -23.93 15.76
N GLY A 44 18.44 -23.46 17.01
CA GLY A 44 19.19 -22.25 17.40
C GLY A 44 18.37 -20.94 17.52
N PRO A 45 18.94 -19.87 18.11
CA PRO A 45 18.31 -18.56 18.15
C PRO A 45 18.27 -17.91 16.75
N GLY A 46 17.19 -17.20 16.45
CA GLY A 46 16.96 -16.58 15.16
C GLY A 46 15.89 -15.50 15.19
N GLY A 47 15.85 -14.67 14.15
CA GLY A 47 14.72 -13.79 13.89
C GLY A 47 13.65 -14.56 13.12
N PHE A 48 12.60 -15.02 13.81
CA PHE A 48 11.55 -15.83 13.18
C PHE A 48 10.25 -15.06 13.01
N LEU A 49 9.57 -15.26 11.89
CA LEU A 49 8.18 -14.84 11.72
C LEU A 49 7.29 -15.63 12.68
N ASP A 50 6.19 -15.04 13.13
CA ASP A 50 5.25 -15.69 14.03
C ASP A 50 4.50 -16.84 13.37
N GLU A 51 4.10 -16.66 12.12
CA GLU A 51 3.41 -17.65 11.31
C GLU A 51 3.98 -17.63 9.89
N VAL A 52 4.17 -18.81 9.30
CA VAL A 52 4.68 -18.96 7.91
C VAL A 52 3.79 -19.86 7.05
N ASP A 53 2.85 -20.55 7.67
CA ASP A 53 1.88 -21.46 7.05
C ASP A 53 0.54 -20.77 6.75
N GLY A 54 0.25 -19.64 7.43
CA GLY A 54 -0.91 -18.79 7.16
C GLY A 54 -0.85 -18.11 5.79
N PHE A 55 -1.97 -18.14 5.06
CA PHE A 55 -2.13 -17.46 3.75
C PHE A 55 -3.60 -17.34 3.36
N ASP A 56 -4.04 -16.15 2.95
CA ASP A 56 -5.41 -15.96 2.41
C ASP A 56 -5.48 -16.37 0.92
N ALA A 57 -5.51 -17.69 0.69
CA ALA A 57 -5.53 -18.25 -0.67
C ALA A 57 -6.72 -17.75 -1.51
N ALA A 58 -7.90 -17.62 -0.90
CA ALA A 58 -9.10 -17.16 -1.60
C ALA A 58 -8.99 -15.69 -2.02
N PHE A 59 -8.29 -14.87 -1.24
CA PHE A 59 -8.03 -13.48 -1.58
C PHE A 59 -7.24 -13.36 -2.90
N PHE A 60 -6.22 -14.18 -3.08
CA PHE A 60 -5.39 -14.21 -4.28
C PHE A 60 -5.92 -15.13 -5.41
N GLY A 61 -7.08 -15.75 -5.21
CA GLY A 61 -7.67 -16.67 -6.19
C GLY A 61 -6.89 -17.98 -6.35
N VAL A 62 -6.09 -18.37 -5.34
CA VAL A 62 -5.33 -19.62 -5.32
C VAL A 62 -6.24 -20.74 -4.78
N PRO A 63 -6.45 -21.85 -5.51
CA PRO A 63 -7.20 -22.99 -5.02
C PRO A 63 -6.57 -23.59 -3.76
N ARG A 64 -7.40 -24.08 -2.82
CA ARG A 64 -6.91 -24.65 -1.55
C ARG A 64 -5.88 -25.79 -1.73
N ALA A 65 -6.09 -26.64 -2.74
CA ALA A 65 -5.16 -27.74 -3.05
C ALA A 65 -3.80 -27.23 -3.54
N GLU A 66 -3.77 -26.14 -4.29
CA GLU A 66 -2.52 -25.50 -4.71
C GLU A 66 -1.86 -24.76 -3.54
N ALA A 67 -2.65 -24.03 -2.74
CA ALA A 67 -2.14 -23.26 -1.61
C ALA A 67 -1.33 -24.10 -0.62
N ALA A 68 -1.74 -25.35 -0.37
CA ALA A 68 -1.02 -26.29 0.50
C ALA A 68 0.40 -26.62 -0.02
N GLU A 69 0.59 -26.58 -1.34
CA GLU A 69 1.85 -26.92 -2.02
C GLU A 69 2.76 -25.71 -2.25
N LEU A 70 2.26 -24.49 -2.02
CA LEU A 70 3.06 -23.28 -2.23
C LEU A 70 4.10 -23.13 -1.13
N ASP A 71 5.36 -22.91 -1.51
CA ASP A 71 6.40 -22.43 -0.60
C ASP A 71 5.90 -21.16 0.12
N PRO A 72 5.99 -21.09 1.46
CA PRO A 72 5.74 -19.88 2.25
C PRO A 72 6.32 -18.59 1.66
N GLN A 73 7.49 -18.66 0.99
CA GLN A 73 8.11 -17.52 0.32
C GLN A 73 7.23 -16.98 -0.83
N GLN A 74 6.55 -17.83 -1.59
CA GLN A 74 5.63 -17.40 -2.65
C GLN A 74 4.38 -16.74 -2.07
N ARG A 75 3.85 -17.29 -0.97
CA ARG A 75 2.68 -16.75 -0.24
C ARG A 75 3.00 -15.38 0.33
N LEU A 76 4.13 -15.27 1.02
CA LEU A 76 4.63 -14.04 1.62
C LEU A 76 4.86 -12.94 0.59
N MET A 77 5.47 -13.26 -0.57
CA MET A 77 5.73 -12.27 -1.61
C MET A 77 4.43 -11.74 -2.24
N LEU A 78 3.37 -12.55 -2.34
CA LEU A 78 2.05 -12.09 -2.82
C LEU A 78 1.43 -11.07 -1.85
N GLU A 79 1.48 -11.34 -0.55
CA GLU A 79 0.98 -10.44 0.48
C GLU A 79 1.80 -9.14 0.52
N LEU A 80 3.13 -9.25 0.53
CA LEU A 80 4.03 -8.09 0.49
C LEU A 80 3.79 -7.22 -0.75
N ALA A 81 3.64 -7.82 -1.93
CA ALA A 81 3.37 -7.07 -3.15
C ALA A 81 2.01 -6.35 -3.09
N TRP A 82 0.96 -6.99 -2.55
CA TRP A 82 -0.33 -6.34 -2.33
C TRP A 82 -0.20 -5.13 -1.39
N GLU A 83 0.43 -5.32 -0.23
CA GLU A 83 0.59 -4.29 0.78
C GLU A 83 1.43 -3.10 0.28
N ALA A 84 2.49 -3.36 -0.49
CA ALA A 84 3.31 -2.31 -1.06
C ALA A 84 2.54 -1.49 -2.12
N LEU A 85 1.64 -2.11 -2.88
CA LEU A 85 0.74 -1.42 -3.80
C LEU A 85 -0.31 -0.59 -3.07
N GLU A 86 -0.86 -1.08 -1.96
CA GLU A 86 -1.78 -0.30 -1.11
C GLU A 86 -1.10 0.91 -0.45
N ASP A 87 0.15 0.77 0.00
CA ASP A 87 0.97 1.88 0.50
C ASP A 87 1.28 2.89 -0.61
N ALA A 88 1.57 2.41 -1.83
CA ALA A 88 1.73 3.24 -3.02
C ALA A 88 0.43 3.92 -3.50
N ARG A 89 -0.74 3.59 -2.90
CA ARG A 89 -2.07 4.04 -3.35
C ARG A 89 -2.40 3.61 -4.78
N VAL A 90 -1.81 2.51 -5.24
CA VAL A 90 -2.02 1.94 -6.58
C VAL A 90 -3.01 0.79 -6.49
N LEU A 91 -4.13 0.89 -7.20
CA LEU A 91 -5.12 -0.19 -7.28
C LEU A 91 -4.56 -1.34 -8.13
N PRO A 92 -4.45 -2.58 -7.62
CA PRO A 92 -3.90 -3.68 -8.42
C PRO A 92 -4.68 -3.95 -9.72
N ALA A 93 -5.99 -3.66 -9.74
CA ALA A 93 -6.81 -3.77 -10.94
C ALA A 93 -6.39 -2.81 -12.06
N SER A 94 -5.84 -1.63 -11.75
CA SER A 94 -5.38 -0.66 -12.76
C SER A 94 -4.07 -1.06 -13.43
N LEU A 95 -3.36 -2.05 -12.88
CA LEU A 95 -2.10 -2.56 -13.44
C LEU A 95 -2.29 -3.73 -14.42
N ARG A 96 -3.49 -4.32 -14.47
CA ARG A 96 -3.78 -5.50 -15.29
C ARG A 96 -3.54 -5.23 -16.76
N GLY A 97 -2.72 -6.07 -17.39
CA GLY A 97 -2.30 -5.94 -18.79
C GLY A 97 -1.18 -4.91 -19.02
N GLY A 98 -0.81 -4.13 -18.01
CA GLY A 98 0.23 -3.11 -18.10
C GLY A 98 1.65 -3.66 -17.98
N ARG A 99 2.63 -2.83 -18.35
CA ARG A 99 4.06 -3.16 -18.30
C ARG A 99 4.66 -2.92 -16.91
N THR A 100 4.07 -3.56 -15.90
CA THR A 100 4.64 -3.56 -14.54
C THR A 100 5.61 -4.73 -14.41
N GLY A 101 6.86 -4.46 -14.02
CA GLY A 101 7.89 -5.48 -13.77
C GLY A 101 7.83 -6.04 -12.34
N VAL A 102 8.37 -7.25 -12.15
CA VAL A 102 8.48 -7.93 -10.86
C VAL A 102 9.89 -8.50 -10.69
N PHE A 103 10.60 -8.07 -9.66
CA PHE A 103 11.99 -8.45 -9.41
C PHE A 103 12.15 -8.91 -7.96
N VAL A 104 12.40 -10.20 -7.74
CA VAL A 104 12.42 -10.77 -6.39
C VAL A 104 13.75 -11.43 -6.09
N GLY A 105 14.39 -11.04 -4.99
CA GLY A 105 15.54 -11.75 -4.44
C GLY A 105 15.10 -12.91 -3.55
N ALA A 106 15.58 -14.12 -3.83
CA ALA A 106 15.36 -15.29 -3.00
C ALA A 106 16.51 -16.29 -3.18
N MET A 107 16.98 -16.89 -2.09
CA MET A 107 18.11 -17.83 -2.12
C MET A 107 17.80 -19.19 -1.48
N ALA A 108 16.89 -19.26 -0.51
CA ALA A 108 16.56 -20.51 0.18
C ALA A 108 15.58 -21.39 -0.61
N ASP A 109 15.75 -22.71 -0.47
CA ASP A 109 14.92 -23.75 -1.08
C ASP A 109 14.42 -24.75 -0.03
N ASP A 110 14.33 -24.32 1.23
CA ASP A 110 14.08 -25.21 2.38
C ASP A 110 12.76 -25.98 2.23
N TYR A 111 11.72 -25.36 1.67
CA TYR A 111 10.44 -26.04 1.46
C TYR A 111 10.56 -27.16 0.42
N GLY A 112 11.31 -26.93 -0.66
CA GLY A 112 11.63 -27.96 -1.64
C GLY A 112 12.45 -29.10 -1.05
N LEU A 113 13.40 -28.80 -0.15
CA LEU A 113 14.17 -29.81 0.60
C LEU A 113 13.28 -30.65 1.52
N LEU A 114 12.36 -30.02 2.26
CA LEU A 114 11.40 -30.72 3.11
C LEU A 114 10.46 -31.62 2.31
N GLN A 115 9.95 -31.15 1.17
CA GLN A 115 9.14 -31.99 0.26
C GLN A 115 9.92 -33.19 -0.27
N ALA A 116 11.19 -33.00 -0.68
CA ALA A 116 12.02 -34.09 -1.19
C ALA A 116 12.33 -35.17 -0.13
N ARG A 117 12.22 -34.84 1.16
CA ARG A 117 12.41 -35.79 2.27
C ARG A 117 11.19 -36.62 2.57
N ASP A 118 9.99 -36.11 2.28
CA ASP A 118 8.76 -36.83 2.53
C ASP A 118 8.57 -37.92 1.47
N ALA A 119 9.11 -39.11 1.75
CA ALA A 119 9.02 -40.27 0.87
C ALA A 119 7.57 -40.76 0.65
N ALA A 120 6.61 -40.29 1.45
CA ALA A 120 5.18 -40.58 1.30
C ALA A 120 4.43 -39.49 0.52
N ALA A 121 5.03 -38.34 0.27
CA ALA A 121 4.42 -37.27 -0.53
C ALA A 121 4.42 -37.65 -2.02
N GLU A 122 3.24 -37.95 -2.56
CA GLU A 122 3.05 -38.09 -4.00
C GLU A 122 3.09 -36.70 -4.66
N ALA A 123 3.92 -36.55 -5.70
CA ALA A 123 3.97 -35.30 -6.46
C ALA A 123 2.60 -34.97 -7.06
N SER A 124 2.00 -33.86 -6.60
CA SER A 124 0.81 -33.28 -7.19
C SER A 124 1.13 -32.42 -8.42
N PRO A 125 0.14 -32.06 -9.26
CA PRO A 125 0.33 -31.12 -10.36
C PRO A 125 0.86 -29.73 -9.93
N PHE A 126 0.73 -29.37 -8.65
CA PHE A 126 1.18 -28.09 -8.11
C PHE A 126 2.61 -28.12 -7.55
N THR A 127 3.19 -29.30 -7.31
CA THR A 127 4.52 -29.46 -6.71
C THR A 127 5.59 -28.62 -7.43
N LEU A 128 5.60 -28.66 -8.76
CA LEU A 128 6.58 -27.93 -9.57
C LEU A 128 6.41 -26.41 -9.43
N THR A 129 5.19 -25.92 -9.51
CA THR A 129 4.90 -24.47 -9.48
C THR A 129 4.91 -23.91 -8.05
N GLY A 130 4.69 -24.75 -7.05
CA GLY A 130 4.65 -24.39 -5.64
C GLY A 130 6.02 -24.33 -4.97
N THR A 131 6.99 -25.14 -5.40
CA THR A 131 8.31 -25.23 -4.73
C THR A 131 9.43 -24.47 -5.43
N ARG A 132 9.35 -24.26 -6.74
CA ARG A 132 10.46 -23.66 -7.50
C ARG A 132 10.52 -22.14 -7.33
N ARG A 133 11.69 -21.62 -6.93
CA ARG A 133 11.94 -20.18 -6.73
C ARG A 133 11.53 -19.27 -7.88
N GLY A 134 11.73 -19.70 -9.14
CA GLY A 134 11.34 -18.91 -10.32
C GLY A 134 9.84 -18.57 -10.40
N PHE A 135 8.98 -19.30 -9.67
CA PHE A 135 7.55 -19.01 -9.60
C PHE A 135 7.20 -17.94 -8.55
N ILE A 136 8.15 -17.50 -7.70
CA ILE A 136 7.89 -16.41 -6.75
C ILE A 136 7.50 -15.13 -7.50
N SER A 137 8.37 -14.64 -8.41
CA SER A 137 8.06 -13.47 -9.24
C SER A 137 6.94 -13.76 -10.24
N GLY A 138 6.95 -14.95 -10.86
CA GLY A 138 5.97 -15.34 -11.87
C GLY A 138 4.53 -15.37 -11.33
N ARG A 139 4.33 -15.80 -10.08
CA ARG A 139 3.01 -15.86 -9.44
C ARG A 139 2.49 -14.48 -9.10
N VAL A 140 3.34 -13.56 -8.62
CA VAL A 140 2.98 -12.14 -8.46
C VAL A 140 2.51 -11.58 -9.80
N SER A 141 3.28 -11.75 -10.87
CA SER A 141 2.88 -11.31 -12.21
C SER A 141 1.55 -11.92 -12.66
N HIS A 142 1.34 -13.22 -12.41
CA HIS A 142 0.12 -13.92 -12.79
C HIS A 142 -1.12 -13.40 -12.05
N VAL A 143 -1.06 -13.31 -10.72
CA VAL A 143 -2.19 -12.90 -9.86
C VAL A 143 -2.62 -11.46 -10.15
N PHE A 144 -1.64 -10.56 -10.33
CA PHE A 144 -1.89 -9.15 -10.63
C PHE A 144 -2.08 -8.87 -12.13
N GLY A 145 -1.90 -9.86 -13.00
CA GLY A 145 -2.07 -9.72 -14.46
C GLY A 145 -1.03 -8.81 -15.13
N LEU A 146 0.21 -8.81 -14.63
CA LEU A 146 1.30 -7.93 -15.06
C LEU A 146 2.04 -8.50 -16.27
N ARG A 147 2.55 -7.62 -17.15
CA ARG A 147 3.22 -8.01 -18.41
C ARG A 147 4.64 -7.47 -18.57
N GLY A 148 5.21 -6.81 -17.55
CA GLY A 148 6.62 -6.43 -17.57
C GLY A 148 7.56 -7.61 -17.28
N PRO A 149 8.89 -7.38 -17.22
CA PRO A 149 9.86 -8.41 -16.86
C PRO A 149 9.53 -9.02 -15.49
N SER A 150 9.63 -10.34 -15.37
CA SER A 150 9.37 -11.06 -14.12
C SER A 150 10.52 -12.01 -13.82
N VAL A 151 11.33 -11.67 -12.83
CA VAL A 151 12.61 -12.33 -12.55
C VAL A 151 12.78 -12.61 -11.07
N THR A 152 13.22 -13.82 -10.75
CA THR A 152 13.73 -14.17 -9.43
C THR A 152 15.26 -14.27 -9.50
N VAL A 153 15.94 -13.55 -8.61
CA VAL A 153 17.41 -13.38 -8.60
C VAL A 153 17.99 -14.08 -7.37
N ASP A 154 19.06 -14.84 -7.60
CA ASP A 154 19.84 -15.49 -6.55
C ASP A 154 21.31 -15.06 -6.68
N THR A 155 21.70 -14.13 -5.82
CA THR A 155 23.09 -13.71 -5.59
C THR A 155 23.44 -13.89 -4.11
N ALA A 156 22.85 -14.91 -3.47
CA ALA A 156 22.91 -15.11 -2.03
C ALA A 156 22.41 -13.87 -1.24
N GLN A 157 23.16 -13.37 -0.26
CA GLN A 157 22.75 -12.29 0.64
C GLN A 157 22.49 -10.94 -0.05
N SER A 158 23.01 -10.73 -1.27
CA SER A 158 22.76 -9.51 -2.05
C SER A 158 21.49 -9.57 -2.91
N SER A 159 20.80 -10.71 -2.97
CA SER A 159 19.71 -11.00 -3.92
C SER A 159 18.66 -9.90 -4.02
N SER A 160 18.08 -9.49 -2.90
CA SER A 160 17.02 -8.48 -2.90
C SER A 160 17.50 -7.08 -3.31
N LEU A 161 18.73 -6.69 -2.95
CA LEU A 161 19.27 -5.39 -3.36
C LEU A 161 19.63 -5.39 -4.86
N VAL A 162 20.14 -6.52 -5.37
CA VAL A 162 20.34 -6.72 -6.83
C VAL A 162 19.01 -6.71 -7.57
N ALA A 163 17.95 -7.30 -7.02
CA ALA A 163 16.61 -7.26 -7.61
C ALA A 163 16.08 -5.82 -7.71
N VAL A 164 16.24 -5.01 -6.66
CA VAL A 164 15.91 -3.57 -6.70
C VAL A 164 16.77 -2.82 -7.73
N TYR A 165 18.07 -3.10 -7.79
CA TYR A 165 18.95 -2.52 -8.81
C TYR A 165 18.48 -2.84 -10.23
N GLN A 166 18.16 -4.11 -10.52
CA GLN A 166 17.67 -4.55 -11.83
C GLN A 166 16.31 -3.93 -12.18
N ALA A 167 15.41 -3.81 -11.21
CA ALA A 167 14.13 -3.12 -11.40
C ALA A 167 14.34 -1.65 -11.78
N ALA A 168 15.25 -0.96 -11.08
CA ALA A 168 15.60 0.42 -11.38
C ALA A 168 16.26 0.57 -12.77
N GLN A 169 17.06 -0.41 -13.23
CA GLN A 169 17.57 -0.40 -14.61
C GLN A 169 16.44 -0.63 -15.62
N SER A 170 15.57 -1.61 -15.40
CA SER A 170 14.45 -1.90 -16.30
C SER A 170 13.49 -0.71 -16.48
N LEU A 171 13.28 0.08 -15.43
CA LEU A 171 12.53 1.35 -15.49
C LEU A 171 13.26 2.42 -16.32
N ARG A 172 14.58 2.53 -16.19
CA ARG A 172 15.41 3.49 -16.96
C ARG A 172 15.47 3.14 -18.43
N ASP A 173 15.55 1.85 -18.74
CA ASP A 173 15.57 1.32 -20.10
C ASP A 173 14.19 1.35 -20.76
N GLY A 174 13.12 1.57 -19.97
CA GLY A 174 11.75 1.65 -20.45
C GLY A 174 11.10 0.29 -20.72
N ASP A 175 11.67 -0.81 -20.23
CA ASP A 175 11.11 -2.16 -20.30
C ASP A 175 9.84 -2.29 -19.44
N CYS A 176 9.75 -1.51 -18.36
CA CYS A 176 8.56 -1.37 -17.53
C CYS A 176 8.31 0.09 -17.15
N GLU A 177 7.07 0.41 -16.77
CA GLU A 177 6.63 1.76 -16.34
C GLU A 177 6.49 1.88 -14.82
N LEU A 178 6.33 0.71 -14.18
CA LEU A 178 6.24 0.51 -12.74
C LEU A 178 6.96 -0.80 -12.43
N ALA A 179 7.56 -0.93 -11.25
CA ALA A 179 8.13 -2.22 -10.83
C ALA A 179 7.82 -2.52 -9.37
N VAL A 180 7.48 -3.78 -9.08
CA VAL A 180 7.50 -4.33 -7.73
C VAL A 180 8.84 -5.02 -7.56
N ALA A 181 9.64 -4.58 -6.60
CA ALA A 181 10.96 -5.16 -6.32
C ALA A 181 11.09 -5.52 -4.85
N GLY A 182 11.78 -6.61 -4.51
CA GLY A 182 11.91 -6.99 -3.11
C GLY A 182 12.67 -8.28 -2.89
N GLY A 183 12.39 -8.93 -1.77
CA GLY A 183 12.92 -10.25 -1.50
C GLY A 183 12.29 -10.90 -0.27
N VAL A 184 12.40 -12.22 -0.23
CA VAL A 184 11.81 -13.08 0.79
C VAL A 184 12.82 -14.14 1.21
N GLN A 185 12.71 -14.56 2.46
CA GLN A 185 13.50 -15.61 3.07
C GLN A 185 12.67 -16.27 4.16
N VAL A 186 12.59 -17.60 4.17
CA VAL A 186 11.99 -18.37 5.27
C VAL A 186 12.89 -19.54 5.63
N ASN A 187 13.15 -19.74 6.91
CA ASN A 187 14.06 -20.74 7.44
C ASN A 187 13.25 -21.94 7.94
N LEU A 188 13.17 -23.02 7.16
CA LEU A 188 12.32 -24.17 7.47
C LEU A 188 13.14 -25.42 7.81
N ALA A 189 14.24 -25.66 7.08
CA ALA A 189 15.01 -26.89 7.17
C ALA A 189 16.20 -26.76 8.14
N GLU A 190 16.38 -27.76 9.00
CA GLU A 190 17.50 -27.81 9.95
C GLU A 190 18.85 -27.94 9.23
N GLU A 191 18.89 -28.64 8.09
CA GLU A 191 20.09 -28.87 7.28
C GLU A 191 20.71 -27.56 6.80
N SER A 192 19.86 -26.60 6.43
CA SER A 192 20.28 -25.28 5.98
C SER A 192 20.91 -24.46 7.11
N HIS A 193 20.42 -24.62 8.34
CA HIS A 193 21.05 -24.02 9.52
C HIS A 193 22.40 -24.67 9.83
N GLU A 194 22.43 -25.99 9.85
CA GLU A 194 23.62 -26.78 10.14
C GLU A 194 24.75 -26.51 9.13
N ALA A 195 24.43 -26.37 7.84
CA ALA A 195 25.40 -26.02 6.81
C ALA A 195 26.07 -24.66 7.07
N LEU A 196 25.32 -23.66 7.55
CA LEU A 196 25.87 -22.35 7.92
C LEU A 196 26.66 -22.39 9.23
N ARG A 197 26.25 -23.26 10.16
CA ARG A 197 26.99 -23.52 11.40
C ARG A 197 28.35 -24.13 11.11
N GLU A 198 28.40 -25.15 10.25
CA GLU A 198 29.64 -25.81 9.80
C GLU A 198 30.53 -24.88 8.96
N LEU A 199 29.94 -23.94 8.21
CA LEU A 199 30.68 -22.86 7.55
C LEU A 199 31.34 -21.89 8.54
N GLY A 200 30.93 -21.90 9.81
CA GLY A 200 31.42 -20.99 10.86
C GLY A 200 30.91 -19.56 10.72
N ALA A 201 29.77 -19.38 10.03
CA ALA A 201 29.18 -18.08 9.76
C ALA A 201 28.26 -17.58 10.89
N LEU A 202 27.76 -18.50 11.72
CA LEU A 202 26.79 -18.21 12.77
C LEU A 202 27.46 -17.76 14.08
N SER A 203 26.86 -16.76 14.73
CA SER A 203 27.24 -16.26 16.04
C SER A 203 26.92 -17.32 17.13
N PRO A 204 27.90 -17.77 17.95
CA PRO A 204 27.65 -18.73 19.02
C PRO A 204 26.78 -18.20 20.16
N ASP A 205 26.76 -16.89 20.40
CA ASP A 205 25.96 -16.22 21.43
C ASP A 205 24.62 -15.70 20.90
N GLY A 206 24.28 -16.00 19.65
CA GLY A 206 22.98 -15.68 19.07
C GLY A 206 22.73 -14.19 18.90
N ARG A 207 23.77 -13.39 18.58
CA ARG A 207 23.63 -11.94 18.34
C ARG A 207 24.49 -11.46 17.18
N CYS A 208 23.93 -10.61 16.33
CA CYS A 208 24.72 -9.85 15.35
C CYS A 208 25.34 -8.64 16.04
N ARG A 209 26.67 -8.47 15.96
CA ARG A 209 27.42 -7.38 16.61
C ARG A 209 28.29 -6.61 15.59
N PRO A 210 27.69 -5.94 14.60
CA PRO A 210 28.42 -5.30 13.52
C PRO A 210 29.39 -4.23 14.06
N LEU A 211 30.66 -4.33 13.65
CA LEU A 211 31.78 -3.44 13.99
C LEU A 211 32.19 -3.42 15.49
N ASP A 212 31.54 -4.22 16.32
CA ASP A 212 31.82 -4.35 17.75
C ASP A 212 32.98 -5.32 18.01
N ALA A 213 33.71 -5.14 19.12
CA ALA A 213 34.79 -6.04 19.54
C ALA A 213 34.33 -7.49 19.75
N GLY A 214 33.05 -7.70 20.08
CA GLY A 214 32.42 -9.01 20.24
C GLY A 214 31.96 -9.67 18.93
N ALA A 215 32.15 -9.06 17.76
CA ALA A 215 31.76 -9.61 16.46
C ALA A 215 32.27 -11.05 16.25
N ASN A 216 31.35 -12.02 16.15
CA ASN A 216 31.68 -13.44 16.13
C ASN A 216 30.84 -14.27 15.13
N GLY A 217 30.06 -13.63 14.28
CA GLY A 217 29.14 -14.26 13.34
C GLY A 217 27.80 -13.53 13.26
N PHE A 218 26.89 -14.02 12.42
CA PHE A 218 25.53 -13.50 12.34
C PHE A 218 24.50 -14.48 12.90
N VAL A 219 23.29 -13.99 13.13
CA VAL A 219 22.12 -14.78 13.49
C VAL A 219 21.21 -14.87 12.27
N ARG A 220 20.69 -16.06 11.96
CA ARG A 220 19.75 -16.21 10.85
C ARG A 220 18.45 -15.47 11.16
N GLY A 221 17.85 -14.88 10.13
CA GLY A 221 16.50 -14.33 10.22
C GLY A 221 15.68 -14.72 9.00
N GLU A 222 14.37 -14.58 9.12
CA GLU A 222 13.40 -14.77 8.04
C GLU A 222 12.41 -13.62 7.98
N GLY A 223 11.78 -13.46 6.83
CA GLY A 223 10.94 -12.32 6.52
C GLY A 223 11.14 -11.86 5.09
N GLY A 224 10.64 -10.67 4.80
CA GLY A 224 10.77 -10.06 3.50
C GLY A 224 10.26 -8.64 3.46
N GLY A 225 10.42 -8.03 2.30
CA GLY A 225 9.85 -6.75 1.98
C GLY A 225 9.66 -6.58 0.49
N ALA A 226 8.79 -5.64 0.13
CA ALA A 226 8.61 -5.20 -1.24
C ALA A 226 8.58 -3.67 -1.30
N VAL A 227 9.05 -3.13 -2.42
CA VAL A 227 8.96 -1.72 -2.78
C VAL A 227 8.32 -1.58 -4.14
N VAL A 228 7.55 -0.51 -4.32
CA VAL A 228 7.00 -0.09 -5.62
C VAL A 228 7.85 1.05 -6.15
N LEU A 229 8.36 0.86 -7.35
CA LEU A 229 9.30 1.77 -8.01
C LEU A 229 8.66 2.40 -9.24
N LYS A 230 8.88 3.70 -9.43
CA LYS A 230 8.43 4.47 -10.60
C LYS A 230 9.50 5.52 -10.97
N PRO A 231 9.70 5.88 -12.25
CA PRO A 231 10.50 7.06 -12.59
C PRO A 231 10.02 8.29 -11.81
N LEU A 232 10.94 9.08 -11.24
CA LEU A 232 10.58 10.16 -10.32
C LEU A 232 9.68 11.22 -10.97
N ASP A 233 9.96 11.56 -12.23
CA ASP A 233 9.16 12.50 -13.01
C ASP A 233 7.71 12.02 -13.20
N ALA A 234 7.53 10.72 -13.45
CA ALA A 234 6.22 10.10 -13.52
C ALA A 234 5.52 10.08 -12.16
N ALA A 235 6.24 9.76 -11.08
CA ALA A 235 5.69 9.76 -9.73
C ALA A 235 5.18 11.15 -9.32
N LEU A 236 5.97 12.19 -9.59
CA LEU A 236 5.58 13.58 -9.31
C LEU A 236 4.39 14.04 -10.15
N ARG A 237 4.35 13.68 -11.43
CA ARG A 237 3.22 13.99 -12.33
C ARG A 237 1.93 13.33 -11.86
N ASP A 238 2.02 12.08 -11.42
CA ASP A 238 0.87 11.28 -11.01
C ASP A 238 0.43 11.61 -9.57
N GLY A 239 1.20 12.43 -8.84
CA GLY A 239 0.90 12.85 -7.47
C GLY A 239 1.18 11.76 -6.43
N ASP A 240 2.08 10.82 -6.76
CA ASP A 240 2.46 9.74 -5.86
C ASP A 240 3.24 10.26 -4.66
N ARG A 241 3.02 9.65 -3.49
CA ARG A 241 3.88 9.85 -2.33
C ARG A 241 5.25 9.23 -2.62
N VAL A 242 6.32 9.97 -2.38
CA VAL A 242 7.69 9.47 -2.51
C VAL A 242 8.27 9.25 -1.13
N HIS A 243 8.73 8.04 -0.82
CA HIS A 243 9.41 7.72 0.45
C HIS A 243 10.91 8.04 0.41
N CYS A 244 11.55 7.74 -0.71
CA CYS A 244 12.91 8.14 -1.04
C CYS A 244 13.13 8.01 -2.56
N VAL A 245 14.31 8.46 -3.03
CA VAL A 245 14.69 8.40 -4.45
C VAL A 245 15.98 7.60 -4.60
N ILE A 246 15.97 6.55 -5.42
CA ILE A 246 17.17 5.83 -5.85
C ILE A 246 17.84 6.64 -6.96
N LEU A 247 18.93 7.33 -6.62
CA LEU A 247 19.70 8.14 -7.58
C LEU A 247 20.54 7.26 -8.50
N GLY A 248 21.06 6.15 -7.99
CA GLY A 248 21.90 5.22 -8.73
C GLY A 248 22.36 4.05 -7.89
N GLY A 249 23.20 3.22 -8.48
CA GLY A 249 23.77 2.06 -7.81
C GLY A 249 24.72 1.29 -8.71
N ALA A 250 25.37 0.28 -8.15
CA ALA A 250 26.26 -0.61 -8.87
C ALA A 250 26.20 -2.03 -8.32
N VAL A 251 26.49 -2.99 -9.19
CA VAL A 251 26.69 -4.40 -8.86
C VAL A 251 28.02 -4.84 -9.49
N ASN A 252 28.88 -5.50 -8.72
CA ASN A 252 30.12 -6.13 -9.22
C ASN A 252 30.34 -7.49 -8.54
N ASN A 253 31.54 -8.06 -8.70
CA ASN A 253 31.92 -9.32 -8.06
C ASN A 253 33.33 -9.24 -7.46
N ASP A 254 33.54 -9.94 -6.34
CA ASP A 254 34.82 -10.04 -5.65
C ASP A 254 35.95 -10.65 -6.50
N GLY A 255 35.60 -11.46 -7.51
CA GLY A 255 36.54 -12.11 -8.40
C GLY A 255 37.36 -13.20 -7.70
N ALA A 256 38.66 -13.27 -8.01
CA ALA A 256 39.55 -14.27 -7.46
C ALA A 256 40.09 -13.86 -6.08
N THR A 257 39.39 -14.25 -5.01
CA THR A 257 39.83 -14.07 -3.62
C THR A 257 40.50 -15.35 -3.07
N PRO A 258 41.18 -15.32 -1.90
CA PRO A 258 41.85 -16.49 -1.33
C PRO A 258 40.93 -17.69 -1.03
N GLY A 259 39.61 -17.50 -1.06
CA GLY A 259 38.60 -18.56 -1.03
C GLY A 259 37.26 -18.00 -1.45
N LEU A 260 36.39 -18.82 -2.05
CA LEU A 260 35.13 -18.38 -2.68
C LEU A 260 34.27 -17.46 -1.80
N THR A 261 34.28 -17.68 -0.48
CA THR A 261 33.48 -16.96 0.51
C THR A 261 34.21 -15.81 1.20
N ALA A 262 35.48 -15.57 0.84
CA ALA A 262 36.27 -14.48 1.40
C ALA A 262 35.94 -13.16 0.69
N PRO A 263 35.53 -12.10 1.42
CA PRO A 263 35.17 -10.82 0.81
C PRO A 263 36.39 -10.09 0.25
N SER A 264 36.18 -9.23 -0.75
CA SER A 264 37.23 -8.39 -1.35
C SER A 264 37.05 -6.91 -1.01
N ARG A 265 38.00 -6.31 -0.29
CA ARG A 265 38.00 -4.86 -0.02
C ARG A 265 38.01 -4.06 -1.31
N ASP A 266 38.85 -4.43 -2.26
CA ASP A 266 39.03 -3.66 -3.50
C ASP A 266 37.75 -3.69 -4.35
N ALA A 267 37.03 -4.82 -4.38
CA ALA A 267 35.74 -4.92 -5.06
C ALA A 267 34.63 -4.11 -4.33
N GLN A 268 34.62 -4.11 -2.99
CA GLN A 268 33.71 -3.26 -2.22
C GLN A 268 34.01 -1.76 -2.40
N GLU A 269 35.28 -1.37 -2.45
CA GLU A 269 35.65 0.01 -2.79
C GLU A 269 35.19 0.39 -4.20
N GLU A 270 35.36 -0.51 -5.18
CA GLU A 270 34.94 -0.29 -6.57
C GLU A 270 33.41 -0.13 -6.68
N VAL A 271 32.61 -1.00 -6.06
CA VAL A 271 31.14 -0.90 -6.14
C VAL A 271 30.63 0.40 -5.50
N LEU A 272 31.25 0.85 -4.40
CA LEU A 272 30.95 2.14 -3.77
C LEU A 272 31.25 3.32 -4.72
N ARG A 273 32.44 3.33 -5.35
CA ARG A 273 32.83 4.38 -6.31
C ARG A 273 31.89 4.41 -7.52
N LEU A 274 31.61 3.26 -8.12
CA LEU A 274 30.72 3.14 -9.27
C LEU A 274 29.29 3.59 -8.94
N ALA A 275 28.79 3.28 -7.74
CA ALA A 275 27.47 3.71 -7.30
C ALA A 275 27.37 5.23 -7.13
N CYS A 276 28.41 5.87 -6.56
CA CYS A 276 28.50 7.33 -6.46
C CYS A 276 28.60 7.98 -7.86
N GLU A 277 29.47 7.45 -8.73
CA GLU A 277 29.63 7.94 -10.10
C GLU A 277 28.32 7.87 -10.89
N ARG A 278 27.61 6.73 -10.85
CA ARG A 278 26.36 6.52 -11.58
C ARG A 278 25.18 7.31 -11.02
N SER A 279 25.19 7.60 -9.72
CA SER A 279 24.20 8.47 -9.09
C SER A 279 24.50 9.96 -9.29
N GLY A 280 25.73 10.32 -9.68
CA GLY A 280 26.18 11.70 -9.76
C GLY A 280 26.35 12.37 -8.39
N VAL A 281 26.41 11.56 -7.32
CA VAL A 281 26.56 12.03 -5.94
C VAL A 281 28.04 12.09 -5.59
N ASP A 282 28.46 13.20 -5.00
CA ASP A 282 29.77 13.32 -4.37
C ASP A 282 29.86 12.36 -3.17
N PRO A 283 30.86 11.45 -3.10
CA PRO A 283 31.08 10.59 -1.94
C PRO A 283 31.03 11.33 -0.58
N GLY A 284 31.50 12.57 -0.52
CA GLY A 284 31.47 13.40 0.70
C GLY A 284 30.06 13.83 1.14
N ALA A 285 29.08 13.79 0.24
CA ALA A 285 27.68 14.12 0.54
C ALA A 285 26.91 12.98 1.20
N VAL A 286 27.39 11.72 1.13
CA VAL A 286 26.71 10.58 1.76
C VAL A 286 26.82 10.69 3.28
N GLN A 287 25.67 10.81 3.95
CA GLN A 287 25.58 11.07 5.39
C GLN A 287 25.44 9.79 6.22
N TYR A 288 24.81 8.75 5.65
CA TYR A 288 24.54 7.49 6.33
C TYR A 288 24.76 6.31 5.39
N VAL A 289 25.28 5.18 5.90
CA VAL A 289 25.26 3.90 5.20
C VAL A 289 24.61 2.82 6.06
N GLU A 290 23.56 2.21 5.51
CA GLU A 290 23.08 0.91 5.99
C GLU A 290 24.01 -0.18 5.47
N LEU A 291 24.76 -0.77 6.39
CA LEU A 291 25.81 -1.74 6.12
C LEU A 291 25.23 -3.09 5.67
N HIS A 292 26.06 -3.86 4.97
CA HIS A 292 25.91 -5.31 4.97
C HIS A 292 26.09 -5.84 6.40
N GLY A 293 27.09 -5.39 7.16
CA GLY A 293 27.14 -5.38 8.63
C GLY A 293 26.64 -6.65 9.30
N THR A 294 27.28 -7.78 9.02
CA THR A 294 26.89 -9.10 9.54
C THR A 294 27.46 -9.39 10.93
N GLY A 295 28.42 -8.62 11.44
CA GLY A 295 29.04 -8.93 12.72
C GLY A 295 30.09 -10.04 12.61
N THR A 296 30.72 -10.19 11.44
CA THR A 296 31.69 -11.27 11.20
C THR A 296 33.12 -10.75 11.35
N ARG A 297 33.98 -11.54 12.00
CA ARG A 297 35.40 -11.17 12.22
C ARG A 297 36.16 -10.77 10.96
N ARG A 298 35.82 -11.35 9.81
CA ARG A 298 36.48 -11.04 8.53
C ARG A 298 35.74 -9.99 7.70
N GLY A 299 34.40 -10.01 7.70
CA GLY A 299 33.61 -9.11 6.87
C GLY A 299 33.62 -7.68 7.38
N ASP A 300 33.48 -7.49 8.68
CA ASP A 300 33.36 -6.18 9.30
C ASP A 300 34.61 -5.28 9.05
N PRO A 301 35.86 -5.76 9.24
CA PRO A 301 37.04 -4.97 8.88
C PRO A 301 37.14 -4.63 7.39
N VAL A 302 36.74 -5.55 6.51
CA VAL A 302 36.79 -5.34 5.06
C VAL A 302 35.79 -4.27 4.63
N GLU A 303 34.56 -4.34 5.12
CA GLU A 303 33.52 -3.36 4.84
C GLU A 303 33.85 -1.98 5.40
N ALA A 304 34.28 -1.90 6.66
CA ALA A 304 34.68 -0.64 7.27
C ALA A 304 35.85 0.01 6.53
N ALA A 305 36.87 -0.78 6.14
CA ALA A 305 37.99 -0.27 5.38
C ALA A 305 37.57 0.28 4.01
N ALA A 306 36.69 -0.42 3.28
CA ALA A 306 36.19 0.03 1.98
C ALA A 306 35.39 1.34 2.10
N LEU A 307 34.48 1.43 3.08
CA LEU A 307 33.70 2.64 3.35
C LEU A 307 34.58 3.82 3.75
N GLY A 308 35.52 3.61 4.67
CA GLY A 308 36.43 4.66 5.11
C GLY A 308 37.29 5.20 3.98
N ARG A 309 37.69 4.34 3.02
CA ARG A 309 38.50 4.77 1.87
C ARG A 309 37.75 5.55 0.82
N VAL A 310 36.48 5.25 0.59
CA VAL A 310 35.68 5.85 -0.48
C VAL A 310 34.84 7.01 0.04
N LEU A 311 34.09 6.78 1.11
CA LEU A 311 33.13 7.75 1.64
C LEU A 311 33.74 8.52 2.82
N GLY A 312 34.34 7.83 3.79
CA GLY A 312 34.91 8.46 4.99
C GLY A 312 36.03 9.47 4.67
N ALA A 313 36.93 9.10 3.77
CA ALA A 313 38.04 9.94 3.31
C ALA A 313 37.61 11.13 2.44
N ALA A 314 36.41 11.09 1.86
CA ALA A 314 35.83 12.20 1.12
C ALA A 314 35.14 13.24 2.02
N ARG A 315 34.92 12.90 3.30
CA ARG A 315 34.29 13.78 4.29
C ARG A 315 35.35 14.57 5.08
N PRO A 316 35.02 15.80 5.56
CA PRO A 316 35.92 16.57 6.42
C PRO A 316 36.27 15.81 7.71
N PRO A 317 37.51 15.96 8.23
CA PRO A 317 37.85 15.45 9.55
C PRO A 317 36.92 16.01 10.64
N GLY A 318 36.39 15.12 11.49
CA GLY A 318 35.45 15.50 12.56
C GLY A 318 33.97 15.47 12.16
N ASP A 319 33.66 15.19 10.89
CA ASP A 319 32.30 14.94 10.39
C ASP A 319 32.20 13.49 9.86
N PRO A 320 32.17 12.49 10.76
CA PRO A 320 32.26 11.09 10.37
C PRO A 320 31.01 10.62 9.64
N LEU A 321 31.21 9.72 8.68
CA LEU A 321 30.11 9.00 8.05
C LEU A 321 29.38 8.16 9.11
N LEU A 322 28.06 8.35 9.21
CA LEU A 322 27.23 7.54 10.07
C LEU A 322 27.00 6.17 9.44
N VAL A 323 27.09 5.11 10.23
CA VAL A 323 26.84 3.74 9.76
C VAL A 323 25.94 2.97 10.72
N GLY A 324 25.16 2.04 10.19
CA GLY A 324 24.32 1.17 11.01
C GLY A 324 23.90 -0.11 10.30
N SER A 325 23.27 -1.01 11.03
CA SER A 325 22.77 -2.27 10.50
C SER A 325 21.44 -2.63 11.14
N VAL A 326 20.52 -3.16 10.36
CA VAL A 326 19.22 -3.71 10.78
C VAL A 326 19.37 -5.11 11.39
N LYS A 327 20.47 -5.81 11.11
CA LYS A 327 20.65 -7.23 11.44
C LYS A 327 20.66 -7.53 12.94
N PRO A 328 21.14 -6.66 13.84
CA PRO A 328 20.97 -6.88 15.27
C PRO A 328 19.50 -6.85 15.71
N ASN A 329 18.63 -6.12 15.01
CA ASN A 329 17.21 -6.04 15.36
C ASN A 329 16.44 -7.30 14.95
N ILE A 330 16.68 -7.82 13.75
CA ILE A 330 15.81 -8.85 13.13
C ILE A 330 16.56 -10.09 12.63
N GLY A 331 17.86 -10.17 12.87
CA GLY A 331 18.73 -11.18 12.28
C GLY A 331 19.09 -10.87 10.84
N HIS A 332 19.92 -11.72 10.25
CA HIS A 332 20.26 -11.66 8.85
C HIS A 332 19.19 -12.36 8.02
N LEU A 333 18.33 -11.59 7.35
CA LEU A 333 17.27 -12.12 6.48
C LEU A 333 17.78 -12.69 5.15
N GLU A 334 19.05 -13.10 5.08
CA GLU A 334 19.67 -13.76 3.93
C GLU A 334 19.30 -13.11 2.58
N GLY A 335 18.56 -13.79 1.68
CA GLY A 335 18.17 -13.25 0.38
C GLY A 335 17.34 -11.96 0.46
N ALA A 336 16.63 -11.73 1.57
CA ALA A 336 15.84 -10.55 1.87
C ALA A 336 16.57 -9.48 2.71
N ALA A 337 17.85 -9.66 3.02
CA ALA A 337 18.57 -8.73 3.91
C ALA A 337 18.72 -7.32 3.32
N GLY A 338 18.96 -7.23 2.00
CA GLY A 338 19.11 -5.96 1.29
C GLY A 338 17.83 -5.12 1.31
N ILE A 339 16.67 -5.75 1.08
CA ILE A 339 15.39 -5.03 1.09
C ILE A 339 15.01 -4.54 2.49
N ALA A 340 15.32 -5.29 3.56
CA ALA A 340 15.11 -4.83 4.93
C ALA A 340 15.95 -3.58 5.25
N GLY A 341 17.22 -3.55 4.82
CA GLY A 341 18.09 -2.39 4.95
C GLY A 341 17.60 -1.18 4.15
N LEU A 342 17.13 -1.41 2.92
CA LEU A 342 16.54 -0.38 2.07
C LEU A 342 15.29 0.25 2.72
N ILE A 343 14.36 -0.57 3.22
CA ILE A 343 13.13 -0.12 3.86
C ILE A 343 13.42 0.65 5.14
N LYS A 344 14.34 0.15 6.00
CA LYS A 344 14.79 0.89 7.20
C LYS A 344 15.31 2.28 6.82
N THR A 345 16.16 2.33 5.80
CA THR A 345 16.81 3.58 5.36
C THR A 345 15.77 4.55 4.79
N ALA A 346 14.91 4.09 3.87
CA ALA A 346 13.86 4.90 3.27
C ALA A 346 12.87 5.44 4.33
N ALA A 347 12.42 4.58 5.26
CA ALA A 347 11.54 4.99 6.36
C ALA A 347 12.18 6.04 7.28
N GLY A 348 13.48 5.91 7.55
CA GLY A 348 14.24 6.89 8.34
C GLY A 348 14.44 8.23 7.62
N MET A 349 14.75 8.19 6.31
CA MET A 349 14.86 9.38 5.48
C MET A 349 13.56 10.18 5.45
N ALA A 350 12.44 9.50 5.18
CA ALA A 350 11.11 10.11 5.13
C ALA A 350 10.66 10.72 6.47
N ARG A 351 11.10 10.14 7.59
CA ARG A 351 10.67 10.56 8.94
C ARG A 351 11.61 11.50 9.66
N GLY A 352 12.77 11.83 9.12
CA GLY A 352 13.68 12.69 9.86
C GLY A 352 14.72 11.98 10.71
N ARG A 353 14.78 10.64 10.74
CA ARG A 353 15.30 9.90 11.92
C ARG A 353 16.23 8.74 11.57
N LEU A 354 17.22 8.52 12.43
CA LEU A 354 18.15 7.39 12.39
C LEU A 354 17.96 6.51 13.65
N PRO A 355 17.48 5.26 13.50
CA PRO A 355 17.45 4.30 14.58
C PRO A 355 18.86 3.90 15.05
N ALA A 356 18.97 3.51 16.33
CA ALA A 356 20.20 2.92 16.84
C ALA A 356 20.47 1.54 16.21
N THR A 357 21.74 1.16 16.14
CA THR A 357 22.23 -0.18 15.86
C THR A 357 22.47 -0.87 17.21
N PRO A 358 21.63 -1.86 17.59
CA PRO A 358 21.84 -2.60 18.84
C PRO A 358 23.15 -3.39 18.83
N ASN A 359 23.53 -3.87 20.01
CA ASN A 359 24.69 -4.75 20.23
C ASN A 359 26.07 -4.17 19.88
N PHE A 360 26.19 -2.83 19.77
CA PHE A 360 27.46 -2.12 19.69
C PHE A 360 27.78 -1.48 21.05
N ALA A 361 28.82 -1.97 21.73
CA ALA A 361 29.29 -1.51 23.03
C ALA A 361 30.70 -0.92 22.94
N GLU A 362 31.62 -1.61 22.27
CA GLU A 362 33.01 -1.18 22.11
C GLU A 362 33.50 -1.44 20.68
N PRO A 363 34.22 -0.50 20.06
CA PRO A 363 34.69 -0.67 18.68
C PRO A 363 35.68 -1.84 18.59
N ASN A 364 35.58 -2.62 17.50
CA ASN A 364 36.52 -3.69 17.24
C ASN A 364 37.96 -3.14 17.10
N PRO A 365 38.95 -3.61 17.88
CA PRO A 365 40.32 -3.11 17.84
C PRO A 365 41.04 -3.35 16.51
N GLU A 366 40.55 -4.26 15.67
CA GLU A 366 41.05 -4.47 14.30
C GLU A 366 40.53 -3.42 13.31
N ILE A 367 39.63 -2.53 13.74
CA ILE A 367 38.98 -1.51 12.91
C ILE A 367 39.24 -0.13 13.53
N ASP A 368 40.10 0.67 12.91
CA ASP A 368 40.32 2.07 13.30
C ASP A 368 39.18 2.96 12.79
N LEU A 369 38.00 2.90 13.44
CA LEU A 369 36.82 3.68 13.04
C LEU A 369 37.11 5.18 12.98
N ALA A 370 37.90 5.71 13.93
CA ALA A 370 38.26 7.12 13.97
C ALA A 370 39.16 7.50 12.78
N GLY A 371 40.18 6.70 12.48
CA GLY A 371 41.05 6.91 11.32
C GLY A 371 40.34 6.71 9.98
N LEU A 372 39.29 5.88 9.95
CA LEU A 372 38.41 5.68 8.79
C LEU A 372 37.31 6.75 8.66
N ASN A 373 37.23 7.69 9.61
CA ASN A 373 36.19 8.71 9.70
C ASN A 373 34.76 8.12 9.68
N LEU A 374 34.56 7.03 10.43
CA LEU A 374 33.28 6.32 10.57
C LEU A 374 32.76 6.43 12.00
N ARG A 375 31.43 6.47 12.16
CA ARG A 375 30.78 6.41 13.46
C ARG A 375 29.52 5.55 13.40
N VAL A 376 29.44 4.54 14.27
CA VAL A 376 28.25 3.71 14.41
C VAL A 376 27.13 4.53 15.04
N CYS A 377 25.91 4.46 14.48
CA CYS A 377 24.70 4.98 15.10
C CYS A 377 24.32 4.09 16.28
N ASP A 378 24.95 4.26 17.44
CA ASP A 378 24.71 3.48 18.66
C ASP A 378 23.54 4.03 19.50
N ARG A 379 22.99 5.18 19.13
CA ARG A 379 21.86 5.86 19.78
C ARG A 379 20.88 6.40 18.72
N PRO A 380 19.57 6.44 19.02
CA PRO A 380 18.61 7.04 18.12
C PRO A 380 18.87 8.55 18.01
N GLY A 381 18.76 9.09 16.79
CA GLY A 381 19.03 10.49 16.53
C GLY A 381 18.24 11.03 15.35
N ASP A 382 18.33 12.34 15.17
CA ASP A 382 17.86 12.97 13.95
C ASP A 382 18.84 12.70 12.81
N TRP A 383 18.29 12.68 11.60
CA TRP A 383 19.11 12.66 10.39
C TRP A 383 19.92 13.96 10.30
N PRO A 384 21.20 13.92 9.89
CA PRO A 384 22.01 15.12 9.74
C PRO A 384 21.36 16.20 8.86
N ASP A 385 21.64 17.47 9.16
CA ASP A 385 21.09 18.61 8.41
C ASP A 385 21.53 18.59 6.92
N GLY A 386 20.71 19.18 6.06
CA GLY A 386 20.95 19.26 4.61
C GLY A 386 20.24 18.19 3.79
N ASP A 387 20.70 17.99 2.55
CA ASP A 387 20.13 16.99 1.64
C ASP A 387 20.43 15.59 2.16
N ARG A 388 19.35 14.85 2.45
CA ARG A 388 19.44 13.50 3.01
C ARG A 388 19.97 12.56 1.95
N VAL A 389 21.21 12.11 2.09
CA VAL A 389 21.83 11.14 1.15
C VAL A 389 22.34 9.93 1.93
N ALA A 390 21.96 8.73 1.47
CA ALA A 390 22.34 7.48 2.11
C ALA A 390 22.84 6.43 1.12
N GLY A 391 23.69 5.53 1.59
CA GLY A 391 24.05 4.29 0.92
C GLY A 391 23.37 3.08 1.55
N VAL A 392 23.08 2.04 0.76
CA VAL A 392 22.66 0.73 1.26
C VAL A 392 23.53 -0.33 0.60
N SER A 393 24.21 -1.15 1.41
CA SER A 393 25.13 -2.18 0.95
C SER A 393 24.59 -3.59 1.21
N ALA A 394 24.83 -4.50 0.25
CA ALA A 394 24.63 -5.93 0.46
C ALA A 394 25.71 -6.72 -0.29
N PHE A 395 26.41 -7.61 0.42
CA PHE A 395 27.52 -8.40 -0.11
C PHE A 395 27.17 -9.88 0.01
N GLY A 396 27.06 -10.56 -1.13
CA GLY A 396 26.74 -11.98 -1.21
C GLY A 396 27.96 -12.85 -0.92
N LEU A 397 27.75 -13.97 -0.23
CA LEU A 397 28.80 -14.95 0.07
C LEU A 397 29.45 -15.55 -1.20
N GLY A 398 28.75 -15.51 -2.34
CA GLY A 398 29.31 -15.87 -3.65
C GLY A 398 30.12 -14.77 -4.34
N GLY A 399 30.37 -13.66 -3.64
CA GLY A 399 31.19 -12.53 -4.08
C GLY A 399 30.43 -11.42 -4.81
N SER A 400 29.13 -11.58 -5.10
CA SER A 400 28.33 -10.52 -5.75
C SER A 400 28.05 -9.39 -4.77
N ASN A 401 28.47 -8.18 -5.09
CA ASN A 401 28.28 -7.00 -4.25
C ASN A 401 27.26 -6.06 -4.89
N CYS A 402 26.42 -5.42 -4.09
CA CYS A 402 25.50 -4.38 -4.53
C CYS A 402 25.55 -3.19 -3.58
N HIS A 403 25.58 -1.98 -4.15
CA HIS A 403 25.42 -0.73 -3.40
C HIS A 403 24.44 0.20 -4.13
N LEU A 404 23.46 0.73 -3.38
CA LEU A 404 22.51 1.74 -3.87
C LEU A 404 22.75 3.07 -3.18
N VAL A 405 22.62 4.17 -3.92
CA VAL A 405 22.67 5.54 -3.40
C VAL A 405 21.27 6.14 -3.45
N LEU A 406 20.80 6.63 -2.31
CA LEU A 406 19.46 7.15 -2.07
C LEU A 406 19.52 8.65 -1.74
N ALA A 407 18.49 9.38 -2.16
CA ALA A 407 18.17 10.72 -1.68
C ALA A 407 16.84 10.72 -0.92
N GLY A 408 16.69 11.68 -0.01
CA GLY A 408 15.45 11.94 0.70
C GLY A 408 14.31 12.26 -0.28
N PRO A 409 13.05 12.15 0.18
CA PRO A 409 11.93 12.53 -0.66
C PRO A 409 12.02 14.04 -1.01
N PRO A 410 11.54 14.45 -2.20
CA PRO A 410 11.43 15.87 -2.52
C PRO A 410 10.56 16.56 -1.47
N SER A 411 10.88 17.83 -1.16
CA SER A 411 10.09 18.61 -0.21
C SER A 411 8.65 18.68 -0.69
N GLU A 412 7.70 18.29 0.17
CA GLU A 412 6.28 18.47 -0.11
C GLU A 412 5.98 19.97 -0.03
N ASP A 413 5.71 20.61 -1.18
CA ASP A 413 5.07 21.92 -1.16
C ASP A 413 3.72 21.75 -0.46
N SER A 414 3.51 22.47 0.65
CA SER A 414 2.25 22.41 1.39
C SER A 414 1.13 22.89 0.48
N ARG A 415 0.42 21.95 -0.19
CA ARG A 415 -0.78 22.30 -0.94
C ARG A 415 -1.78 22.84 0.05
N ALA A 416 -2.24 24.07 -0.19
CA ALA A 416 -3.31 24.67 0.59
C ALA A 416 -4.51 23.70 0.61
N ALA A 417 -5.05 23.45 1.79
CA ALA A 417 -6.28 22.67 1.93
C ALA A 417 -7.36 23.32 1.06
N PRO A 418 -7.99 22.57 0.13
CA PRO A 418 -9.07 23.12 -0.68
C PRO A 418 -10.23 23.58 0.21
N ASP A 419 -10.94 24.61 -0.25
CA ASP A 419 -12.03 25.24 0.47
C ASP A 419 -13.15 24.23 0.79
N THR A 420 -13.64 24.28 2.02
CA THR A 420 -14.37 23.17 2.63
C THR A 420 -15.82 23.14 2.15
N ALA A 421 -16.21 22.12 1.39
CA ALA A 421 -17.62 21.76 1.28
C ALA A 421 -18.13 21.29 2.66
N ALA A 422 -19.31 21.79 3.07
CA ALA A 422 -20.05 21.26 4.21
C ALA A 422 -20.69 19.92 3.81
N GLY A 423 -20.85 18.98 4.75
CA GLY A 423 -21.53 17.69 4.49
C GLY A 423 -20.94 16.52 5.28
N PRO A 424 -21.67 15.39 5.40
CA PRO A 424 -21.15 14.18 6.02
C PRO A 424 -20.00 13.59 5.19
N VAL A 425 -18.96 13.09 5.86
CA VAL A 425 -17.80 12.43 5.23
C VAL A 425 -17.99 10.91 5.31
N PRO A 426 -18.22 10.20 4.20
CA PRO A 426 -18.36 8.76 4.23
C PRO A 426 -17.00 8.08 4.33
N TRP A 427 -16.86 7.12 5.25
CA TRP A 427 -15.75 6.18 5.26
C TRP A 427 -16.23 4.85 4.67
N VAL A 428 -15.71 4.52 3.50
CA VAL A 428 -16.04 3.28 2.80
C VAL A 428 -15.03 2.21 3.20
N VAL A 429 -15.53 1.07 3.68
CA VAL A 429 -14.68 -0.07 4.06
C VAL A 429 -15.20 -1.32 3.37
N SER A 430 -14.29 -2.17 2.88
CA SER A 430 -14.68 -3.43 2.25
C SER A 430 -13.69 -4.56 2.52
N GLY A 431 -14.15 -5.80 2.32
CA GLY A 431 -13.34 -7.00 2.35
C GLY A 431 -13.94 -8.12 1.51
N ARG A 432 -13.13 -9.12 1.15
CA ARG A 432 -13.59 -10.29 0.37
C ARG A 432 -14.49 -11.26 1.13
N SER A 433 -14.57 -11.08 2.44
CA SER A 433 -15.46 -11.84 3.33
C SER A 433 -15.96 -10.93 4.43
N GLU A 434 -17.04 -11.33 5.09
CA GLU A 434 -17.53 -10.61 6.27
C GLU A 434 -16.47 -10.52 7.38
N ARG A 435 -15.67 -11.59 7.57
CA ARG A 435 -14.55 -11.58 8.53
C ARG A 435 -13.51 -10.52 8.16
N ALA A 436 -13.14 -10.42 6.88
CA ALA A 436 -12.17 -9.43 6.41
C ALA A 436 -12.70 -7.99 6.54
N LEU A 437 -13.98 -7.76 6.24
CA LEU A 437 -14.65 -6.47 6.46
C LEU A 437 -14.57 -6.06 7.93
N ARG A 438 -14.92 -6.97 8.86
CA ARG A 438 -14.86 -6.70 10.31
C ARG A 438 -13.44 -6.42 10.79
N ALA A 439 -12.45 -7.19 10.31
CA ALA A 439 -11.05 -6.97 10.65
C ALA A 439 -10.54 -5.61 10.15
N GLN A 440 -10.89 -5.21 8.93
CA GLN A 440 -10.55 -3.90 8.39
C GLN A 440 -11.25 -2.76 9.16
N ALA A 441 -12.50 -2.96 9.57
CA ALA A 441 -13.21 -2.01 10.42
C ALA A 441 -12.49 -1.81 11.77
N GLY A 442 -11.99 -2.89 12.38
CA GLY A 442 -11.17 -2.80 13.60
C GLY A 442 -9.91 -1.97 13.42
N ARG A 443 -9.13 -2.22 12.36
CA ARG A 443 -7.93 -1.42 12.04
C ARG A 443 -8.25 0.06 11.79
N LEU A 444 -9.36 0.35 11.12
CA LEU A 444 -9.80 1.73 10.91
C LEU A 444 -10.31 2.39 12.20
N ALA A 445 -10.89 1.62 13.13
CA ALA A 445 -11.27 2.13 14.43
C ALA A 445 -10.03 2.54 15.25
N ASP A 446 -8.95 1.76 15.19
CA ASP A 446 -7.68 2.12 15.82
C ASP A 446 -7.10 3.42 15.23
N LEU A 447 -7.17 3.58 13.90
CA LEU A 447 -6.81 4.83 13.24
C LEU A 447 -7.71 5.99 13.66
N ALA A 448 -9.04 5.82 13.65
CA ALA A 448 -10.00 6.84 14.06
C ALA A 448 -9.79 7.30 15.51
N ALA A 449 -9.34 6.41 16.41
CA ALA A 449 -9.02 6.74 17.79
C ALA A 449 -7.86 7.75 17.92
N THR A 450 -7.00 7.87 16.91
CA THR A 450 -5.94 8.89 16.84
C THR A 450 -6.43 10.27 16.40
N ARG A 451 -7.72 10.39 16.02
CA ARG A 451 -8.38 11.60 15.51
C ARG A 451 -7.68 12.23 14.29
N PRO A 452 -7.48 11.46 13.19
CA PRO A 452 -6.97 12.00 11.94
C PRO A 452 -7.98 12.96 11.30
N ASP A 453 -7.57 13.69 10.25
CA ASP A 453 -8.53 14.40 9.41
C ASP A 453 -9.48 13.38 8.74
N GLU A 454 -10.77 13.46 9.06
CA GLU A 454 -11.77 12.54 8.57
C GLU A 454 -11.89 12.55 7.05
N ARG A 455 -11.65 13.71 6.41
CA ARG A 455 -11.75 13.89 4.96
C ARG A 455 -10.60 13.21 4.24
N ASP A 456 -9.39 13.33 4.76
CA ASP A 456 -8.22 12.68 4.20
C ASP A 456 -8.37 11.15 4.24
N VAL A 457 -8.89 10.62 5.36
CA VAL A 457 -9.19 9.19 5.48
C VAL A 457 -10.31 8.77 4.53
N GLY A 458 -11.43 9.48 4.53
CA GLY A 458 -12.57 9.17 3.65
C GLY A 458 -12.20 9.20 2.16
N PHE A 459 -11.46 10.24 1.74
CA PHE A 459 -10.91 10.34 0.38
C PHE A 459 -9.98 9.17 0.08
N SER A 460 -9.00 8.90 0.94
CA SER A 460 -8.04 7.81 0.74
C SER A 460 -8.73 6.45 0.62
N LEU A 461 -9.72 6.18 1.47
CA LEU A 461 -10.51 4.94 1.41
C LEU A 461 -11.28 4.81 0.09
N ALA A 462 -11.83 5.91 -0.42
CA ALA A 462 -12.63 5.91 -1.64
C ALA A 462 -11.79 5.74 -2.92
N VAL A 463 -10.58 6.31 -2.98
CA VAL A 463 -9.80 6.40 -4.23
C VAL A 463 -8.59 5.47 -4.29
N SER A 464 -8.07 5.01 -3.15
CA SER A 464 -6.81 4.25 -3.09
C SER A 464 -6.94 2.82 -2.57
N ARG A 465 -8.18 2.34 -2.36
CA ARG A 465 -8.45 0.98 -1.89
C ARG A 465 -9.35 0.22 -2.86
N THR A 466 -9.09 -1.08 -2.98
CA THR A 466 -9.93 -1.95 -3.80
C THR A 466 -11.28 -2.12 -3.12
N ALA A 467 -12.37 -1.88 -3.86
CA ALA A 467 -13.72 -2.15 -3.40
C ALA A 467 -14.08 -3.63 -3.57
N PHE A 468 -14.19 -4.35 -2.47
CA PHE A 468 -14.54 -5.77 -2.42
C PHE A 468 -16.04 -6.02 -2.20
N GLU A 469 -16.43 -7.28 -2.20
CA GLU A 469 -17.82 -7.75 -2.23
C GLU A 469 -18.60 -7.42 -0.96
N HIS A 470 -17.95 -7.54 0.21
CA HIS A 470 -18.55 -7.18 1.49
C HIS A 470 -18.10 -5.76 1.86
N GLY A 471 -19.03 -4.80 1.83
CA GLY A 471 -18.76 -3.40 2.11
C GLY A 471 -19.57 -2.86 3.27
N ALA A 472 -19.13 -1.73 3.80
CA ALA A 472 -19.93 -0.86 4.64
C ALA A 472 -19.54 0.60 4.41
N VAL A 473 -20.49 1.50 4.63
CA VAL A 473 -20.25 2.94 4.66
C VAL A 473 -20.55 3.41 6.07
N VAL A 474 -19.57 4.10 6.68
CA VAL A 474 -19.71 4.70 8.01
C VAL A 474 -19.77 6.22 7.88
N THR A 475 -20.77 6.84 8.47
CA THR A 475 -20.98 8.30 8.51
C THR A 475 -21.27 8.77 9.94
N GLY A 476 -20.99 10.03 10.24
CA GLY A 476 -21.17 10.56 11.60
C GLY A 476 -20.00 10.16 12.50
N ASP A 477 -20.26 9.47 13.61
CA ASP A 477 -19.20 9.00 14.51
C ASP A 477 -18.50 7.77 13.91
N HIS A 478 -17.40 7.99 13.17
CA HIS A 478 -16.66 6.90 12.54
C HIS A 478 -16.08 5.92 13.55
N LEU A 479 -15.61 6.38 14.70
CA LEU A 479 -14.97 5.52 15.68
C LEU A 479 -15.97 4.51 16.25
N GLU A 480 -17.14 4.99 16.69
CA GLU A 480 -18.17 4.10 17.23
C GLU A 480 -18.76 3.21 16.13
N GLY A 481 -19.08 3.78 14.96
CA GLY A 481 -19.61 3.01 13.83
C GLY A 481 -18.68 1.89 13.38
N LEU A 482 -17.36 2.13 13.34
CA LEU A 482 -16.37 1.11 12.98
C LEU A 482 -16.21 0.04 14.07
N ARG A 483 -16.30 0.40 15.36
CA ARG A 483 -16.29 -0.59 16.46
C ARG A 483 -17.50 -1.50 16.42
N GLU A 484 -18.68 -0.95 16.19
CA GLU A 484 -19.91 -1.72 16.03
C GLU A 484 -19.85 -2.63 14.81
N LEU A 485 -19.37 -2.11 13.68
CA LEU A 485 -19.13 -2.90 12.47
C LEU A 485 -18.13 -4.04 12.72
N ALA A 486 -17.01 -3.77 13.38
CA ALA A 486 -16.00 -4.77 13.73
C ALA A 486 -16.58 -5.87 14.63
N ALA A 487 -17.45 -5.50 15.57
CA ALA A 487 -18.17 -6.42 16.43
C ALA A 487 -19.32 -7.17 15.73
N GLY A 488 -19.64 -6.79 14.49
CA GLY A 488 -20.72 -7.41 13.72
C GLY A 488 -22.11 -6.96 14.14
N ARG A 489 -22.25 -5.82 14.82
CA ARG A 489 -23.53 -5.23 15.22
C ARG A 489 -24.02 -4.17 14.22
N ASP A 490 -25.29 -3.83 14.31
CA ASP A 490 -25.89 -2.73 13.57
C ASP A 490 -25.81 -1.45 14.41
N ALA A 491 -25.54 -0.32 13.78
CA ALA A 491 -25.43 0.97 14.44
C ALA A 491 -25.94 2.10 13.53
N PRO A 492 -26.49 3.19 14.11
CA PRO A 492 -26.81 4.39 13.34
C PRO A 492 -25.59 4.90 12.57
N GLY A 493 -25.78 5.26 11.30
CA GLY A 493 -24.69 5.75 10.45
C GLY A 493 -23.79 4.65 9.86
N VAL A 494 -24.10 3.37 10.08
CA VAL A 494 -23.41 2.23 9.47
C VAL A 494 -24.32 1.50 8.49
N ASP A 495 -24.07 1.68 7.20
CA ASP A 495 -24.80 1.02 6.13
C ASP A 495 -23.97 -0.13 5.56
N ARG A 496 -24.41 -1.38 5.79
CA ARG A 496 -23.75 -2.56 5.21
C ARG A 496 -24.23 -2.77 3.78
N VAL A 497 -23.28 -2.98 2.89
CA VAL A 497 -23.52 -3.13 1.46
C VAL A 497 -22.90 -4.43 0.98
N ARG A 498 -23.60 -5.15 0.11
CA ARG A 498 -23.00 -6.24 -0.65
C ARG A 498 -22.94 -5.82 -2.11
N ARG A 499 -21.73 -5.69 -2.64
CA ARG A 499 -21.54 -5.36 -4.06
C ARG A 499 -22.17 -6.47 -4.90
N ARG A 500 -22.96 -6.07 -5.88
CA ARG A 500 -23.60 -6.97 -6.85
C ARG A 500 -23.29 -6.46 -8.23
N ASP A 501 -22.97 -7.37 -9.13
CA ASP A 501 -22.92 -7.06 -10.55
C ASP A 501 -24.35 -7.06 -11.08
N GLY A 502 -24.68 -6.09 -11.94
CA GLY A 502 -26.02 -5.98 -12.50
C GLY A 502 -26.33 -4.59 -13.04
N ARG A 503 -27.51 -4.48 -13.65
CA ARG A 503 -28.04 -3.20 -14.12
C ARG A 503 -28.62 -2.40 -12.96
N THR A 504 -28.42 -1.09 -12.99
CA THR A 504 -28.96 -0.14 -12.01
C THR A 504 -30.16 0.60 -12.61
N ALA A 505 -31.25 0.71 -11.86
CA ALA A 505 -32.40 1.51 -12.23
C ALA A 505 -32.65 2.63 -11.23
N LEU A 506 -32.94 3.84 -11.70
CA LEU A 506 -33.44 4.94 -10.86
C LEU A 506 -34.96 5.06 -11.01
N LEU A 507 -35.65 5.13 -9.87
CA LEU A 507 -37.10 5.18 -9.80
C LEU A 507 -37.55 6.57 -9.31
N PHE A 508 -38.40 7.20 -10.08
CA PHE A 508 -38.96 8.53 -9.80
C PHE A 508 -40.37 8.37 -9.25
N PRO A 509 -40.62 8.67 -7.96
CA PRO A 509 -41.93 8.48 -7.36
C PRO A 509 -42.99 9.43 -7.93
N GLY A 510 -44.24 9.16 -7.57
CA GLY A 510 -45.34 10.07 -7.85
C GLY A 510 -45.51 11.12 -6.76
N GLN A 511 -46.72 11.65 -6.67
CA GLN A 511 -47.13 12.46 -5.53
C GLN A 511 -47.20 11.63 -4.23
N GLY A 512 -46.93 12.28 -3.09
CA GLY A 512 -46.95 11.67 -1.75
C GLY A 512 -45.59 11.69 -1.03
N VAL A 513 -44.52 12.03 -1.76
CA VAL A 513 -43.15 12.11 -1.22
C VAL A 513 -42.76 13.51 -0.72
N GLN A 514 -43.56 14.51 -1.04
CA GLN A 514 -43.29 15.90 -0.69
C GLN A 514 -43.35 16.12 0.82
N HIS A 515 -42.45 16.96 1.32
CA HIS A 515 -42.48 17.46 2.69
C HIS A 515 -41.92 18.89 2.75
N PRO A 516 -42.31 19.70 3.75
CA PRO A 516 -41.76 21.03 3.93
C PRO A 516 -40.23 21.02 3.99
N GLY A 517 -39.58 21.96 3.28
CA GLY A 517 -38.12 22.09 3.26
C GLY A 517 -37.37 21.00 2.48
N MET A 518 -38.04 20.14 1.71
CA MET A 518 -37.37 19.14 0.87
C MET A 518 -36.34 19.83 -0.06
N GLY A 519 -35.16 19.22 -0.21
CA GLY A 519 -34.08 19.76 -1.04
C GLY A 519 -33.34 20.99 -0.50
N CYS A 520 -33.86 21.72 0.51
CA CYS A 520 -33.26 23.00 0.96
C CYS A 520 -31.85 22.83 1.52
N ARG A 521 -31.62 21.83 2.39
CA ARG A 521 -30.27 21.53 2.89
C ARG A 521 -29.33 21.11 1.76
N LEU A 522 -29.82 20.36 0.78
CA LEU A 522 -29.01 19.93 -0.36
C LEU A 522 -28.59 21.12 -1.24
N TYR A 523 -29.50 22.08 -1.42
CA TYR A 523 -29.23 23.34 -2.12
C TYR A 523 -28.10 24.14 -1.46
N GLU A 524 -28.08 24.20 -0.13
CA GLU A 524 -27.03 24.89 0.61
C GLU A 524 -25.69 24.13 0.62
N THR A 525 -25.74 22.80 0.55
CA THR A 525 -24.58 21.92 0.76
C THR A 525 -23.87 21.55 -0.54
N TYR A 526 -24.61 21.31 -1.62
CA TYR A 526 -24.11 20.71 -2.84
C TYR A 526 -24.31 21.63 -4.06
N PRO A 527 -23.24 22.25 -4.59
CA PRO A 527 -23.32 23.13 -5.74
C PRO A 527 -23.94 22.50 -7.00
N ALA A 528 -23.74 21.20 -7.22
CA ALA A 528 -24.35 20.48 -8.34
C ALA A 528 -25.88 20.41 -8.23
N PHE A 529 -26.39 20.14 -7.03
CA PHE A 529 -27.83 20.15 -6.76
C PHE A 529 -28.40 21.56 -6.90
N ALA A 530 -27.72 22.57 -6.34
CA ALA A 530 -28.16 23.96 -6.40
C ALA A 530 -28.31 24.45 -7.84
N ARG A 531 -27.27 24.24 -8.67
CA ARG A 531 -27.31 24.60 -10.10
C ARG A 531 -28.44 23.90 -10.84
N ALA A 532 -28.63 22.60 -10.61
CA ALA A 532 -29.70 21.84 -11.25
C ALA A 532 -31.09 22.32 -10.83
N LEU A 533 -31.28 22.62 -9.54
CA LEU A 533 -32.55 23.15 -9.04
C LEU A 533 -32.84 24.55 -9.59
N ASP A 534 -31.82 25.41 -9.69
CA ASP A 534 -31.95 26.75 -10.28
C ASP A 534 -32.31 26.67 -11.77
N GLU A 535 -31.68 25.76 -12.52
CA GLU A 535 -31.95 25.55 -13.95
C GLU A 535 -33.39 25.08 -14.18
N VAL A 536 -33.84 24.05 -13.45
CA VAL A 536 -35.21 23.56 -13.56
C VAL A 536 -36.21 24.60 -13.03
N GLY A 537 -35.84 25.32 -11.97
CA GLY A 537 -36.63 26.39 -11.39
C GLY A 537 -36.90 27.53 -12.37
N ALA A 538 -35.88 27.96 -13.13
CA ALA A 538 -36.03 28.99 -14.15
C ALA A 538 -36.99 28.59 -15.28
N ALA A 539 -37.03 27.29 -15.63
CA ALA A 539 -37.99 26.78 -16.61
C ALA A 539 -39.44 26.74 -16.07
N LEU A 540 -39.62 26.55 -14.77
CA LEU A 540 -40.93 26.46 -14.11
C LEU A 540 -41.49 27.83 -13.69
N GLU A 541 -40.63 28.77 -13.33
CA GLU A 541 -40.99 30.08 -12.76
C GLU A 541 -42.09 30.82 -13.55
N PRO A 542 -42.09 30.87 -14.91
CA PRO A 542 -43.16 31.50 -15.67
C PRO A 542 -44.55 30.91 -15.42
N ALA A 543 -44.63 29.62 -15.06
CA ALA A 543 -45.89 28.91 -14.86
C ALA A 543 -46.34 28.89 -13.40
N ILE A 544 -45.42 28.91 -12.44
CA ILE A 544 -45.72 28.87 -11.00
C ILE A 544 -45.67 30.24 -10.31
N GLY A 545 -45.06 31.25 -10.94
CA GLY A 545 -45.04 32.64 -10.46
C GLY A 545 -44.09 32.94 -9.29
N ALA A 546 -43.17 32.02 -8.97
CA ALA A 546 -42.16 32.19 -7.93
C ALA A 546 -40.95 31.27 -8.18
N PRO A 547 -39.75 31.59 -7.67
CA PRO A 547 -38.63 30.68 -7.66
C PRO A 547 -38.96 29.39 -6.89
N VAL A 548 -38.60 28.22 -7.45
CA VAL A 548 -38.90 26.92 -6.84
C VAL A 548 -38.31 26.81 -5.43
N ILE A 549 -37.11 27.34 -5.19
CA ILE A 549 -36.47 27.30 -3.86
C ILE A 549 -37.30 28.02 -2.79
N ASP A 550 -38.00 29.10 -3.14
CA ASP A 550 -38.86 29.84 -2.22
C ASP A 550 -40.15 29.06 -1.91
N VAL A 551 -40.68 28.33 -2.90
CA VAL A 551 -41.81 27.40 -2.70
C VAL A 551 -41.42 26.29 -1.72
N LEU A 552 -40.22 25.70 -1.88
CA LEU A 552 -39.70 24.64 -1.01
C LEU A 552 -39.46 25.12 0.43
N ARG A 553 -38.87 26.31 0.61
CA ARG A 553 -38.65 26.94 1.92
C ARG A 553 -39.94 27.34 2.61
N GLY A 554 -40.90 27.89 1.86
CA GLY A 554 -42.18 28.33 2.39
C GLY A 554 -43.13 27.21 2.76
N GLY A 555 -42.86 25.96 2.36
CA GLY A 555 -43.67 24.79 2.68
C GLY A 555 -45.08 24.79 2.06
N ARG A 556 -45.32 25.63 1.05
CA ARG A 556 -46.63 25.79 0.38
C ARG A 556 -46.87 24.68 -0.64
N LEU A 557 -46.89 23.43 -0.19
CA LEU A 557 -46.98 22.24 -1.02
C LEU A 557 -48.34 21.51 -0.93
N ASP A 558 -49.38 22.16 -0.39
CA ASP A 558 -50.70 21.54 -0.23
C ASP A 558 -51.49 21.46 -1.54
N GLY A 559 -51.27 22.43 -2.45
CA GLY A 559 -51.94 22.52 -3.76
C GLY A 559 -51.15 21.85 -4.88
N GLN A 560 -51.86 21.19 -5.81
CA GLN A 560 -51.31 20.46 -6.96
C GLN A 560 -50.53 21.35 -7.91
N GLU A 561 -50.94 22.62 -8.04
CA GLU A 561 -50.32 23.61 -8.92
C GLU A 561 -48.86 23.91 -8.56
N LEU A 562 -48.49 23.83 -7.28
CA LEU A 562 -47.12 24.03 -6.81
C LEU A 562 -46.43 22.71 -6.47
N LEU A 563 -47.17 21.72 -5.96
CA LEU A 563 -46.63 20.43 -5.56
C LEU A 563 -45.97 19.69 -6.73
N GLN A 564 -46.68 19.53 -7.86
CA GLN A 564 -46.16 18.70 -8.95
C GLN A 564 -44.89 19.28 -9.59
N PRO A 565 -44.83 20.60 -9.91
CA PRO A 565 -43.59 21.25 -10.33
C PRO A 565 -42.44 21.13 -9.32
N ALA A 566 -42.73 21.29 -8.02
CA ALA A 566 -41.71 21.22 -6.98
C ALA A 566 -41.10 19.81 -6.85
N VAL A 567 -41.93 18.76 -6.91
CA VAL A 567 -41.46 17.37 -6.91
C VAL A 567 -40.60 17.08 -8.15
N PHE A 568 -41.06 17.45 -9.35
CA PHE A 568 -40.28 17.30 -10.59
C PHE A 568 -38.92 18.01 -10.51
N ALA A 569 -38.87 19.23 -9.96
CA ALA A 569 -37.64 19.99 -9.81
C ALA A 569 -36.66 19.32 -8.83
N VAL A 570 -37.14 18.87 -7.67
CA VAL A 570 -36.30 18.20 -6.67
C VAL A 570 -35.80 16.86 -7.18
N GLU A 571 -36.65 16.05 -7.80
CA GLU A 571 -36.24 14.77 -8.38
C GLU A 571 -35.19 14.94 -9.49
N THR A 572 -35.38 15.93 -10.37
CA THR A 572 -34.39 16.25 -11.42
C THR A 572 -33.07 16.71 -10.81
N ALA A 573 -33.10 17.58 -9.79
CA ALA A 573 -31.90 18.04 -9.10
C ALA A 573 -31.18 16.91 -8.33
N LEU A 574 -31.92 15.97 -7.73
CA LEU A 574 -31.36 14.75 -7.11
C LEU A 574 -30.66 13.87 -8.15
N PHE A 575 -31.29 13.66 -9.31
CA PHE A 575 -30.67 12.91 -10.41
C PHE A 575 -29.35 13.56 -10.85
N ARG A 576 -29.33 14.89 -11.07
CA ARG A 576 -28.11 15.62 -11.45
C ARG A 576 -27.03 15.60 -10.37
N LEU A 577 -27.41 15.56 -9.09
CA LEU A 577 -26.46 15.38 -8.00
C LEU A 577 -25.80 14.00 -8.08
N LEU A 578 -26.57 12.92 -8.24
CA LEU A 578 -26.03 11.56 -8.38
C LEU A 578 -25.14 11.43 -9.63
N GLU A 579 -25.57 12.02 -10.75
CA GLU A 579 -24.79 12.07 -12.00
C GLU A 579 -23.45 12.78 -11.78
N SER A 580 -23.40 13.85 -10.98
CA SER A 580 -22.15 14.55 -10.65
C SER A 580 -21.15 13.71 -9.85
N TRP A 581 -21.62 12.64 -9.21
CA TRP A 581 -20.78 11.64 -8.53
C TRP A 581 -20.44 10.42 -9.42
N GLY A 582 -20.82 10.46 -10.70
CA GLY A 582 -20.53 9.41 -11.67
C GLY A 582 -21.56 8.28 -11.71
N VAL A 583 -22.71 8.41 -11.03
CA VAL A 583 -23.78 7.41 -11.11
C VAL A 583 -24.47 7.51 -12.47
N GLN A 584 -24.42 6.42 -13.24
CA GLN A 584 -25.09 6.29 -14.53
C GLN A 584 -26.04 5.09 -14.50
N PRO A 585 -27.36 5.30 -14.42
CA PRO A 585 -28.31 4.19 -14.43
C PRO A 585 -28.46 3.56 -15.82
N ASP A 586 -28.68 2.25 -15.87
CA ASP A 586 -29.02 1.51 -17.10
C ASP A 586 -30.48 1.70 -17.50
N ALA A 587 -31.34 2.06 -16.55
CA ALA A 587 -32.76 2.29 -16.76
C ALA A 587 -33.30 3.37 -15.83
N VAL A 588 -34.35 4.05 -16.28
CA VAL A 588 -35.16 4.93 -15.44
C VAL A 588 -36.62 4.54 -15.58
N ALA A 589 -37.37 4.66 -14.50
CA ALA A 589 -38.81 4.49 -14.51
C ALA A 589 -39.45 5.49 -13.55
N GLY A 590 -40.69 5.85 -13.82
CA GLY A 590 -41.42 6.80 -13.00
C GLY A 590 -42.80 6.29 -12.64
N HIS A 591 -43.36 6.79 -11.55
CA HIS A 591 -44.74 6.52 -11.17
C HIS A 591 -45.60 7.76 -11.39
N SER A 592 -46.42 7.77 -12.43
CA SER A 592 -47.34 8.87 -12.75
C SER A 592 -46.62 10.22 -12.96
N LEU A 593 -46.55 11.08 -11.94
CA LEU A 593 -45.76 12.33 -12.00
C LEU A 593 -44.30 12.04 -12.34
N GLY A 594 -43.70 11.05 -11.67
CA GLY A 594 -42.30 10.71 -11.86
C GLY A 594 -41.96 10.20 -13.26
N GLU A 595 -42.95 9.78 -14.08
CA GLU A 595 -42.66 9.43 -15.49
C GLU A 595 -42.22 10.65 -16.30
N ILE A 596 -42.69 11.84 -15.94
CA ILE A 596 -42.27 13.10 -16.57
C ILE A 596 -40.79 13.36 -16.25
N THR A 597 -40.40 13.17 -14.97
CA THR A 597 -39.00 13.25 -14.56
C THR A 597 -38.15 12.20 -15.29
N ALA A 598 -38.60 10.94 -15.29
CA ALA A 598 -37.91 9.83 -15.96
C ALA A 598 -37.69 10.11 -17.45
N ALA A 599 -38.72 10.59 -18.16
CA ALA A 599 -38.63 10.95 -19.57
C ALA A 599 -37.66 12.12 -19.80
N HIS A 600 -37.65 13.10 -18.90
CA HIS A 600 -36.71 14.22 -18.98
C HIS A 600 -35.26 13.78 -18.79
N VAL A 601 -34.95 13.04 -17.71
CA VAL A 601 -33.58 12.62 -17.42
C VAL A 601 -33.05 11.59 -18.42
N ALA A 602 -33.94 10.82 -19.05
CA ALA A 602 -33.60 9.93 -20.17
C ALA A 602 -33.33 10.70 -21.48
N GLY A 603 -33.57 12.01 -21.53
CA GLY A 603 -33.43 12.84 -22.73
C GLY A 603 -34.57 12.72 -23.74
N ALA A 604 -35.66 12.02 -23.39
CA ALA A 604 -36.84 11.88 -24.25
C ALA A 604 -37.73 13.14 -24.25
N LEU A 605 -37.68 13.93 -23.17
CA LEU A 605 -38.44 15.17 -23.01
C LEU A 605 -37.52 16.35 -22.65
N PRO A 606 -37.36 17.36 -23.51
CA PRO A 606 -36.57 18.55 -23.20
C PRO A 606 -37.06 19.27 -21.94
N LEU A 607 -36.17 19.95 -21.21
CA LEU A 607 -36.49 20.58 -19.92
C LEU A 607 -37.67 21.56 -20.03
N GLY A 608 -37.70 22.41 -21.06
CA GLY A 608 -38.79 23.37 -21.28
C GLY A 608 -40.14 22.69 -21.44
N ASP A 609 -40.20 21.64 -22.26
CA ASP A 609 -41.43 20.88 -22.51
C ASP A 609 -41.87 20.12 -21.25
N ALA A 610 -40.92 19.53 -20.51
CA ALA A 610 -41.20 18.86 -19.25
C ALA A 610 -41.75 19.83 -18.19
N ALA A 611 -41.16 21.02 -18.10
CA ALA A 611 -41.58 22.09 -17.20
C ALA A 611 -42.99 22.60 -17.54
N GLU A 612 -43.28 22.84 -18.82
CA GLU A 612 -44.62 23.21 -19.27
C GLU A 612 -45.64 22.10 -18.97
N PHE A 613 -45.31 20.85 -19.28
CA PHE A 613 -46.17 19.70 -19.06
C PHE A 613 -46.54 19.58 -17.58
N VAL A 614 -45.55 19.55 -16.68
CA VAL A 614 -45.79 19.34 -15.25
C VAL A 614 -46.58 20.50 -14.64
N ALA A 615 -46.31 21.74 -15.05
CA ALA A 615 -47.05 22.90 -14.56
C ALA A 615 -48.47 22.97 -15.10
N ALA A 616 -48.70 22.58 -16.36
CA ALA A 616 -50.05 22.45 -16.92
C ALA A 616 -50.83 21.34 -16.20
N ARG A 617 -50.19 20.19 -15.98
CA ARG A 617 -50.77 19.06 -15.25
C ARG A 617 -51.18 19.43 -13.83
N GLY A 618 -50.29 20.06 -13.05
CA GLY A 618 -50.59 20.52 -11.69
C GLY A 618 -51.80 21.45 -11.64
N ARG A 619 -51.87 22.46 -12.54
CA ARG A 619 -53.01 23.38 -12.65
C ARG A 619 -54.32 22.71 -13.03
N LEU A 620 -54.28 21.68 -13.89
CA LEU A 620 -55.47 20.92 -14.28
C LEU A 620 -55.96 20.05 -13.13
N PHE A 621 -55.06 19.38 -12.41
CA PHE A 621 -55.40 18.57 -11.24
C PHE A 621 -56.02 19.41 -10.11
N GLU A 622 -55.52 20.63 -9.88
CA GLU A 622 -56.09 21.57 -8.89
C GLU A 622 -57.56 21.93 -9.19
N ARG A 623 -57.95 21.92 -10.47
CA ARG A 623 -59.31 22.27 -10.92
C ARG A 623 -60.28 21.10 -10.97
N LEU A 624 -59.81 19.88 -10.74
CA LEU A 624 -60.68 18.71 -10.74
C LEU A 624 -61.68 18.77 -9.57
N PRO A 625 -62.90 18.24 -9.73
CA PRO A 625 -63.80 18.05 -8.62
C PRO A 625 -63.15 17.22 -7.51
N SER A 626 -63.56 17.45 -6.26
CA SER A 626 -63.04 16.69 -5.12
C SER A 626 -63.24 15.18 -5.33
N GLY A 627 -62.15 14.42 -5.25
CA GLY A 627 -62.13 12.96 -5.30
C GLY A 627 -61.15 12.42 -4.27
N ALA A 628 -61.20 11.11 -4.03
CA ALA A 628 -60.28 10.43 -3.13
C ALA A 628 -59.59 9.28 -3.85
N ALA A 629 -58.29 9.12 -3.58
CA ALA A 629 -57.53 7.93 -3.90
C ALA A 629 -57.11 7.27 -2.60
N VAL A 630 -57.22 5.94 -2.53
CA VAL A 630 -56.90 5.16 -1.33
C VAL A 630 -55.97 4.02 -1.72
N ALA A 631 -54.91 3.81 -0.94
CA ALA A 631 -54.06 2.62 -1.08
C ALA A 631 -54.79 1.42 -0.47
N VAL A 632 -54.93 0.33 -1.24
CA VAL A 632 -55.62 -0.89 -0.83
C VAL A 632 -54.60 -2.02 -0.69
N GLU A 633 -54.58 -2.69 0.46
CA GLU A 633 -53.73 -3.87 0.70
C GLU A 633 -54.37 -5.13 0.10
N ALA A 634 -54.54 -5.12 -1.23
CA ALA A 634 -55.13 -6.22 -1.98
C ALA A 634 -54.49 -6.30 -3.39
N GLY A 635 -54.50 -7.49 -3.98
CA GLY A 635 -54.16 -7.65 -5.39
C GLY A 635 -55.18 -6.95 -6.29
N GLU A 636 -54.84 -6.72 -7.57
CA GLU A 636 -55.73 -6.02 -8.51
C GLU A 636 -57.10 -6.71 -8.63
N ASP A 637 -57.13 -8.05 -8.72
CA ASP A 637 -58.36 -8.82 -8.83
C ASP A 637 -59.23 -8.70 -7.57
N ASP A 638 -58.61 -8.69 -6.39
CA ASP A 638 -59.30 -8.56 -5.11
C ASP A 638 -59.81 -7.13 -4.84
N ALA A 639 -59.10 -6.11 -5.32
CA ALA A 639 -59.52 -4.72 -5.21
C ALA A 639 -60.63 -4.34 -6.20
N ARG A 640 -60.73 -5.07 -7.31
CA ARG A 640 -61.80 -4.92 -8.32
C ARG A 640 -63.09 -5.62 -7.91
N ALA A 641 -62.98 -6.71 -7.15
CA ALA A 641 -64.11 -7.46 -6.60
C ALA A 641 -64.81 -6.69 -5.47
#